data_AF-A0A0W0TVR7-F1
#
_entry.id   AF-A0A0W0TVR7-F1
#
_cell.length_a   1.000
_cell.length_b   1.000
_cell.length_c   1.000
_cell.angle_alpha   90.00
_cell.angle_beta   90.00
_cell.angle_gamma   90.00
#
_symmetry.space_group_name_H-M   'P 1'
#
loop_
_entity.id
_entity.type
_entity.pdbx_description
1 polymer ?
#
loop_
_entity_poly.entity_id
_entity_poly.type
_entity_poly.pdbx_seq_one_letter_code
_entity_poly.pdbx_strand_id
1 'polypeptide(L)'
;MLFKSKTEAYTVAIMELMRLKNGIADNKKLTDRIDRAIAQIKSAIANHEQNPQQVIAILEKFADVPNIAALIIDIKAATFQQSPQEKFENPLGRRLESEVPVLLLKSPTPAIRNAVGRVSAELIKLIKEREKELDDLDVLRQGNNIAIALGAFPNNEELTPEKIIKILADNKPEDFLRIMFIHFKYAQCITRGVSITTAPARVPVGKLRNIVSDLYEKPLDQESRSAEDARLIKFFTEGIRGTWEGRRYRGYIADDLFYGSPLYTAKGNRGRSGPINTRTHNQLGLMLNGQEEHASGFPTEQGSWIPDCKEQRPDLHSPYVLDLIENDAIYVAGPSGMTSLLLGQMEFLANLNDVDLKKNYLAAVVAYIVGGGFHSLHEVIGPAQYALELVPGYQVCPPEPHKISKAPNFQQFFDQQASIDPDFNALHDQAWEQYLRYFNTTYAPKHLPDYKPVQWPKQGVKDQSDNGKMEVTADKTVLQEIKATSHQVKPKPEEIKPTLEEIEPDEKTPLLSGQNKSNPVSSELIASTQGLLKNYIDSRANKKKEGYELNFISRNFRDQALTNEKVKIATTLLNDLNHVTSYPDLQEKISKAFNENQMAEKRRGKTYGCFTKSGLGRCLHNIEGLIDEAQYIQRNSMSNS
;
A
#
# COMPACT_ATOMS: atom_id res chain seq x y z
N MET A 1 10.90 -25.06 -21.11
CA MET A 1 11.10 -23.64 -20.71
C MET A 1 11.70 -23.57 -19.31
N LEU A 2 12.61 -22.62 -19.05
CA LEU A 2 13.17 -22.40 -17.72
C LEU A 2 12.49 -21.19 -17.08
N PHE A 3 11.60 -21.42 -16.12
CA PHE A 3 10.86 -20.34 -15.46
C PHE A 3 11.63 -19.73 -14.29
N LYS A 4 11.71 -18.41 -14.25
CA LYS A 4 12.33 -17.67 -13.13
C LYS A 4 11.37 -17.45 -11.98
N SER A 5 10.07 -17.30 -12.25
CA SER A 5 9.07 -16.99 -11.23
C SER A 5 7.76 -17.75 -11.46
N LYS A 6 6.96 -17.91 -10.41
CA LYS A 6 5.63 -18.56 -10.50
C LYS A 6 4.70 -17.75 -11.40
N THR A 7 4.71 -16.42 -11.26
CA THR A 7 3.93 -15.50 -12.12
C THR A 7 4.24 -15.70 -13.61
N GLU A 8 5.51 -15.91 -13.97
CA GLU A 8 5.91 -16.20 -15.35
C GLU A 8 5.32 -17.54 -15.83
N ALA A 9 5.52 -18.62 -15.06
CA ALA A 9 5.00 -19.95 -15.38
C ALA A 9 3.46 -19.97 -15.51
N TYR A 10 2.76 -19.34 -14.55
CA TYR A 10 1.31 -19.30 -14.53
C TYR A 10 0.75 -18.42 -15.66
N THR A 11 1.46 -17.36 -16.05
CA THR A 11 1.07 -16.55 -17.21
C THR A 11 1.25 -17.34 -18.50
N VAL A 12 2.35 -18.09 -18.67
CA VAL A 12 2.50 -19.00 -19.82
C VAL A 12 1.38 -20.05 -19.84
N ALA A 13 0.98 -20.58 -18.68
CA ALA A 13 -0.15 -21.50 -18.59
C ALA A 13 -1.46 -20.90 -19.11
N ILE A 14 -1.75 -19.64 -18.78
CA ILE A 14 -2.89 -18.91 -19.35
C ILE A 14 -2.75 -18.78 -20.88
N MET A 15 -1.56 -18.43 -21.36
CA MET A 15 -1.30 -18.25 -22.79
C MET A 15 -1.46 -19.55 -23.60
N GLU A 16 -0.98 -20.68 -23.08
CA GLU A 16 -1.17 -22.00 -23.70
C GLU A 16 -2.65 -22.39 -23.76
N LEU A 17 -3.40 -22.16 -22.69
CA LEU A 17 -4.85 -22.38 -22.66
C LEU A 17 -5.60 -21.47 -23.64
N MET A 18 -5.19 -20.21 -23.79
CA MET A 18 -5.74 -19.31 -24.80
C MET A 18 -5.43 -19.79 -26.22
N ARG A 19 -4.21 -20.28 -26.48
CA ARG A 19 -3.87 -20.87 -27.78
C ARG A 19 -4.72 -22.09 -28.09
N LEU A 20 -4.93 -22.97 -27.10
CA LEU A 20 -5.83 -24.10 -27.22
C LEU A 20 -7.23 -23.63 -27.59
N LYS A 21 -7.80 -22.68 -26.82
CA LYS A 21 -9.14 -22.11 -27.07
C LYS A 21 -9.29 -21.57 -28.50
N ASN A 22 -8.30 -20.85 -29.01
CA ASN A 22 -8.31 -20.30 -30.36
C ASN A 22 -8.35 -21.38 -31.46
N GLY A 23 -7.78 -22.56 -31.19
CA GLY A 23 -7.78 -23.69 -32.14
C GLY A 23 -9.08 -24.50 -32.20
N ILE A 24 -10.03 -24.26 -31.29
CA ILE A 24 -11.24 -25.10 -31.10
C ILE A 24 -12.53 -24.28 -30.92
N ALA A 25 -12.57 -23.05 -31.44
CA ALA A 25 -13.62 -22.06 -31.14
C ALA A 25 -15.07 -22.59 -31.28
N ASP A 26 -15.30 -23.59 -32.13
CA ASP A 26 -16.62 -24.19 -32.39
C ASP A 26 -17.09 -25.20 -31.30
N ASN A 27 -16.23 -25.59 -30.35
CA ASN A 27 -16.58 -26.52 -29.26
C ASN A 27 -16.90 -25.79 -27.95
N LYS A 28 -18.15 -25.31 -27.81
CA LYS A 28 -18.61 -24.55 -26.64
C LYS A 28 -18.28 -25.20 -25.29
N LYS A 29 -18.53 -26.50 -25.13
CA LYS A 29 -18.30 -27.20 -23.85
C LYS A 29 -16.83 -27.19 -23.45
N LEU A 30 -15.93 -27.36 -24.42
CA LEU A 30 -14.49 -27.34 -24.18
C LEU A 30 -14.00 -25.91 -23.94
N THR A 31 -14.51 -24.92 -24.69
CA THR A 31 -14.26 -23.49 -24.46
C THR A 31 -14.64 -23.07 -23.04
N ASP A 32 -15.85 -23.42 -22.56
CA ASP A 32 -16.28 -23.11 -21.19
C ASP A 32 -15.37 -23.75 -20.13
N ARG A 33 -14.85 -24.96 -20.40
CA ARG A 33 -13.91 -25.65 -19.51
C ARG A 33 -12.55 -24.94 -19.46
N ILE A 34 -12.06 -24.46 -20.60
CA ILE A 34 -10.82 -23.69 -20.69
C ILE A 34 -10.98 -22.33 -19.99
N ASP A 35 -12.10 -21.64 -20.19
CA ASP A 35 -12.35 -20.35 -19.53
C ASP A 35 -12.37 -20.47 -18.01
N ARG A 36 -12.96 -21.55 -17.48
CA ARG A 36 -12.85 -21.85 -16.04
C ARG A 36 -11.42 -22.13 -15.59
N ALA A 37 -10.62 -22.84 -16.38
CA ALA A 37 -9.21 -23.10 -16.05
C ALA A 37 -8.38 -21.80 -16.05
N ILE A 38 -8.58 -20.94 -17.06
CA ILE A 38 -7.94 -19.62 -17.12
C ILE A 38 -8.33 -18.77 -15.91
N ALA A 39 -9.62 -18.72 -15.56
CA ALA A 39 -10.09 -17.98 -14.38
C ALA A 39 -9.44 -18.50 -13.08
N GLN A 40 -9.35 -19.82 -12.90
CA GLN A 40 -8.69 -20.42 -11.73
C GLN A 40 -7.21 -20.06 -11.64
N ILE A 41 -6.48 -20.05 -12.77
CA ILE A 41 -5.06 -19.68 -12.78
C ILE A 41 -4.88 -18.16 -12.56
N LYS A 42 -5.75 -17.31 -13.12
CA LYS A 42 -5.77 -15.87 -12.80
C LYS A 42 -5.94 -15.62 -11.31
N SER A 43 -6.87 -16.33 -10.66
CA SER A 43 -7.05 -16.25 -9.21
C SER A 43 -5.85 -16.77 -8.42
N ALA A 44 -5.18 -17.83 -8.90
CA ALA A 44 -3.94 -18.31 -8.29
C ALA A 44 -2.82 -17.26 -8.36
N ILE A 45 -2.68 -16.53 -9.48
CA ILE A 45 -1.74 -15.42 -9.60
C ILE A 45 -2.13 -14.27 -8.66
N ALA A 46 -3.40 -13.85 -8.65
CA ALA A 46 -3.88 -12.77 -7.78
C ALA A 46 -3.75 -13.09 -6.28
N ASN A 47 -3.78 -14.37 -5.92
CA ASN A 47 -3.59 -14.84 -4.55
C ASN A 47 -2.15 -15.26 -4.24
N HIS A 48 -1.21 -14.96 -5.14
CA HIS A 48 0.20 -15.27 -4.95
C HIS A 48 0.42 -16.75 -4.56
N GLU A 49 -0.23 -17.67 -5.27
CA GLU A 49 -0.23 -19.09 -4.93
C GLU A 49 1.19 -19.67 -4.89
N GLN A 50 1.60 -20.10 -3.69
CA GLN A 50 2.95 -20.56 -3.42
C GLN A 50 3.19 -22.02 -3.82
N ASN A 51 2.15 -22.83 -3.96
CA ASN A 51 2.25 -24.24 -4.36
C ASN A 51 1.93 -24.44 -5.86
N PRO A 52 2.94 -24.69 -6.72
CA PRO A 52 2.74 -24.93 -8.14
C PRO A 52 1.83 -26.11 -8.46
N GLN A 53 1.67 -27.06 -7.53
CA GLN A 53 0.80 -28.22 -7.75
C GLN A 53 -0.66 -27.84 -7.95
N GLN A 54 -1.11 -26.70 -7.41
CA GLN A 54 -2.47 -26.23 -7.64
C GLN A 54 -2.70 -25.87 -9.12
N VAL A 55 -1.74 -25.19 -9.75
CA VAL A 55 -1.81 -24.83 -11.18
C VAL A 55 -1.60 -26.06 -12.05
N ILE A 56 -0.68 -26.95 -11.68
CA ILE A 56 -0.48 -28.23 -12.37
C ILE A 56 -1.79 -29.06 -12.39
N ALA A 57 -2.48 -29.20 -11.26
CA ALA A 57 -3.74 -29.94 -11.20
C ALA A 57 -4.85 -29.33 -12.09
N ILE A 58 -4.80 -28.03 -12.34
CA ILE A 58 -5.68 -27.37 -13.32
C ILE A 58 -5.29 -27.77 -14.75
N LEU A 59 -3.99 -27.77 -15.06
CA LEU A 59 -3.45 -28.09 -16.39
C LEU A 59 -3.56 -29.58 -16.75
N GLU A 60 -3.44 -30.49 -15.78
CA GLU A 60 -3.52 -31.94 -15.99
C GLU A 60 -4.86 -32.39 -16.61
N LYS A 61 -5.91 -31.56 -16.46
CA LYS A 61 -7.21 -31.72 -17.13
C LYS A 61 -7.12 -31.65 -18.66
N PHE A 62 -6.01 -31.14 -19.21
CA PHE A 62 -5.74 -30.94 -20.63
C PHE A 62 -4.38 -31.55 -21.02
N ALA A 63 -3.89 -32.54 -20.27
CA ALA A 63 -2.59 -33.19 -20.51
C ALA A 63 -2.54 -33.98 -21.84
N ASP A 64 -3.68 -34.20 -22.49
CA ASP A 64 -3.76 -34.75 -23.85
C ASP A 64 -3.25 -33.77 -24.91
N VAL A 65 -3.15 -32.48 -24.60
CA VAL A 65 -2.58 -31.47 -25.49
C VAL A 65 -1.06 -31.43 -25.32
N PRO A 66 -0.25 -31.74 -26.35
CA PRO A 66 1.20 -31.91 -26.21
C PRO A 66 1.92 -30.70 -25.59
N ASN A 67 1.55 -29.47 -25.99
CA ASN A 67 2.15 -28.25 -25.43
C ASN A 67 1.82 -28.07 -23.94
N ILE A 68 0.62 -28.45 -23.51
CA ILE A 68 0.23 -28.37 -22.09
C ILE A 68 0.95 -29.45 -21.28
N ALA A 69 1.09 -30.68 -21.83
CA ALA A 69 1.87 -31.75 -21.20
C ALA A 69 3.34 -31.34 -21.00
N ALA A 70 3.96 -30.74 -22.03
CA ALA A 70 5.31 -30.21 -21.94
C ALA A 70 5.42 -29.08 -20.89
N LEU A 71 4.46 -28.16 -20.86
CA LEU A 71 4.42 -27.10 -19.86
C LEU A 71 4.30 -27.65 -18.43
N ILE A 72 3.51 -28.70 -18.20
CA ILE A 72 3.43 -29.35 -16.88
C ILE A 72 4.80 -29.88 -16.44
N ILE A 73 5.55 -30.48 -17.36
CA ILE A 73 6.93 -30.97 -17.08
C ILE A 73 7.84 -29.79 -16.74
N ASP A 74 7.78 -28.70 -17.52
CA ASP A 74 8.57 -27.49 -17.28
C ASP A 74 8.28 -26.87 -15.91
N ILE A 75 7.01 -26.76 -15.51
CA ILE A 75 6.61 -26.23 -14.20
C ILE A 75 7.08 -27.15 -13.07
N LYS A 76 6.99 -28.49 -13.24
CA LYS A 76 7.48 -29.46 -12.25
C LYS A 76 8.99 -29.40 -12.07
N ALA A 77 9.73 -29.08 -13.13
CA ALA A 77 11.19 -28.98 -13.12
C ALA A 77 11.71 -27.60 -12.64
N ALA A 78 10.86 -26.57 -12.64
CA ALA A 78 11.26 -25.22 -12.25
C ALA A 78 11.53 -25.11 -10.74
N THR A 79 12.67 -24.51 -10.39
CA THR A 79 13.06 -24.28 -8.98
C THR A 79 12.51 -22.96 -8.43
N PHE A 80 12.10 -22.03 -9.30
CA PHE A 80 11.64 -20.68 -8.96
C PHE A 80 12.59 -19.93 -8.02
N GLN A 81 13.88 -20.24 -8.08
CA GLN A 81 14.88 -19.60 -7.22
C GLN A 81 15.22 -18.22 -7.76
N GLN A 82 14.96 -17.22 -6.94
CA GLN A 82 15.29 -15.81 -7.19
C GLN A 82 15.91 -15.24 -5.92
N SER A 83 16.92 -14.40 -6.07
CA SER A 83 17.42 -13.57 -4.98
C SER A 83 16.36 -12.57 -4.51
N PRO A 84 16.44 -12.06 -3.26
CA PRO A 84 15.54 -11.01 -2.78
C PRO A 84 15.49 -9.78 -3.70
N GLN A 85 16.63 -9.40 -4.30
CA GLN A 85 16.70 -8.31 -5.26
C GLN A 85 15.88 -8.63 -6.52
N GLU A 86 16.06 -9.82 -7.11
CA GLU A 86 15.31 -10.24 -8.31
C GLU A 86 13.80 -10.33 -8.06
N LYS A 87 13.38 -10.74 -6.85
CA LYS A 87 11.96 -10.75 -6.47
C LYS A 87 11.41 -9.33 -6.37
N PHE A 88 12.12 -8.43 -5.69
CA PHE A 88 11.75 -7.03 -5.55
C PHE A 88 11.67 -6.30 -6.91
N GLU A 89 12.61 -6.61 -7.81
CA GLU A 89 12.71 -6.04 -9.15
C GLU A 89 11.83 -6.76 -10.19
N ASN A 90 11.05 -7.77 -9.81
CA ASN A 90 10.26 -8.51 -10.78
C ASN A 90 9.22 -7.59 -11.49
N PRO A 91 9.35 -7.35 -12.81
CA PRO A 91 8.47 -6.42 -13.50
C PRO A 91 7.08 -7.00 -13.75
N LEU A 92 6.91 -8.33 -13.75
CA LEU A 92 5.61 -8.96 -14.05
C LEU A 92 4.58 -8.68 -12.95
N GLY A 93 4.96 -8.86 -11.69
CA GLY A 93 4.07 -8.61 -10.56
C GLY A 93 3.69 -7.13 -10.49
N ARG A 94 4.68 -6.24 -10.63
CA ARG A 94 4.45 -4.78 -10.65
C ARG A 94 3.55 -4.35 -11.79
N ARG A 95 3.71 -4.96 -12.97
CA ARG A 95 2.88 -4.67 -14.15
C ARG A 95 1.45 -5.08 -13.88
N LEU A 96 1.23 -6.35 -13.52
CA LEU A 96 -0.10 -6.91 -13.26
C LEU A 96 -0.85 -6.10 -12.20
N GLU A 97 -0.17 -5.80 -11.09
CA GLU A 97 -0.76 -5.06 -9.97
C GLU A 97 -1.13 -3.62 -10.32
N SER A 98 -0.46 -3.03 -11.33
CA SER A 98 -0.74 -1.67 -11.80
C SER A 98 -1.98 -1.58 -12.70
N GLU A 99 -2.34 -2.64 -13.43
CA GLU A 99 -3.35 -2.54 -14.51
C GLU A 99 -4.72 -2.07 -14.00
N VAL A 100 -5.28 -2.74 -12.98
CA VAL A 100 -6.60 -2.41 -12.44
C VAL A 100 -6.61 -1.01 -11.81
N PRO A 101 -5.68 -0.65 -10.89
CA PRO A 101 -5.65 0.68 -10.30
C PRO A 101 -5.49 1.79 -11.33
N VAL A 102 -4.63 1.60 -12.34
CA VAL A 102 -4.42 2.59 -13.41
C VAL A 102 -5.69 2.77 -14.24
N LEU A 103 -6.38 1.69 -14.63
CA LEU A 103 -7.64 1.78 -15.36
C LEU A 103 -8.72 2.49 -14.56
N LEU A 104 -8.87 2.17 -13.27
CA LEU A 104 -9.83 2.83 -12.39
C LEU A 104 -9.51 4.31 -12.17
N LEU A 105 -8.22 4.67 -12.14
CA LEU A 105 -7.79 6.05 -11.98
C LEU A 105 -8.12 6.89 -13.22
N LYS A 106 -8.08 6.30 -14.42
CA LYS A 106 -8.41 6.97 -15.68
C LYS A 106 -9.89 6.91 -16.04
N SER A 107 -10.57 5.84 -15.63
CA SER A 107 -11.95 5.53 -15.99
C SER A 107 -12.69 4.96 -14.77
N PRO A 108 -12.92 5.76 -13.71
CA PRO A 108 -13.61 5.28 -12.52
C PRO A 108 -15.06 4.90 -12.82
N THR A 109 -15.52 3.80 -12.23
CA THR A 109 -16.90 3.32 -12.39
C THR A 109 -17.90 4.32 -11.80
N PRO A 110 -19.18 4.26 -12.21
CA PRO A 110 -20.23 5.07 -11.58
C PRO A 110 -20.36 4.84 -10.07
N ALA A 111 -20.19 3.61 -9.58
CA ALA A 111 -20.30 3.28 -8.17
C ALA A 111 -19.16 3.90 -7.35
N ILE A 112 -17.92 3.81 -7.85
CA ILE A 112 -16.73 4.45 -7.26
C ILE A 112 -16.89 5.97 -7.25
N ARG A 113 -17.31 6.56 -8.38
CA ARG A 113 -17.57 8.01 -8.43
C ARG A 113 -18.67 8.46 -7.50
N ASN A 114 -19.74 7.67 -7.32
CA ASN A 114 -20.78 7.99 -6.35
C ASN A 114 -20.21 8.03 -4.93
N ALA A 115 -19.42 7.03 -4.53
CA ALA A 115 -18.79 7.02 -3.21
C ALA A 115 -17.84 8.22 -2.99
N VAL A 116 -17.01 8.54 -3.98
CA VAL A 116 -16.15 9.74 -3.95
C VAL A 116 -17.00 11.01 -3.84
N GLY A 117 -18.03 11.14 -4.66
CA GLY A 117 -18.95 12.28 -4.66
C GLY A 117 -19.66 12.50 -3.32
N ARG A 118 -19.95 11.43 -2.56
CA ARG A 118 -20.48 11.56 -1.19
C ARG A 118 -19.47 12.21 -0.24
N VAL A 119 -18.20 11.85 -0.33
CA VAL A 119 -17.14 12.49 0.45
C VAL A 119 -16.89 13.92 -0.03
N SER A 120 -16.89 14.14 -1.34
CA SER A 120 -16.76 15.47 -1.96
C SER A 120 -17.87 16.42 -1.51
N ALA A 121 -19.11 15.95 -1.40
CA ALA A 121 -20.24 16.74 -0.94
C ALA A 121 -20.04 17.30 0.48
N GLU A 122 -19.48 16.50 1.39
CA GLU A 122 -19.20 16.94 2.76
C GLU A 122 -17.96 17.84 2.83
N LEU A 123 -16.95 17.60 1.98
CA LEU A 123 -15.84 18.55 1.81
C LEU A 123 -16.32 19.91 1.29
N ILE A 124 -17.23 19.95 0.32
CA ILE A 124 -17.80 21.22 -0.18
C ILE A 124 -18.46 22.01 0.94
N LYS A 125 -19.21 21.35 1.84
CA LYS A 125 -19.82 22.03 2.98
C LYS A 125 -18.76 22.59 3.92
N LEU A 126 -17.73 21.80 4.23
CA LEU A 126 -16.60 22.25 5.06
C LEU A 126 -15.88 23.46 4.45
N ILE A 127 -15.65 23.45 3.13
CA ILE A 127 -15.02 24.56 2.41
C ILE A 127 -15.87 25.82 2.54
N LYS A 128 -17.19 25.72 2.32
CA LYS A 128 -18.11 26.86 2.43
C LYS A 128 -18.20 27.42 3.85
N GLU A 129 -18.22 26.56 4.87
CA GLU A 129 -18.25 26.99 6.28
C GLU A 129 -16.98 27.74 6.69
N ARG A 130 -15.85 27.44 6.03
CA ARG A 130 -14.52 27.90 6.43
C ARG A 130 -13.85 28.76 5.35
N GLU A 131 -14.61 29.29 4.40
CA GLU A 131 -14.08 30.03 3.25
C GLU A 131 -13.15 31.17 3.66
N LYS A 132 -13.43 31.83 4.80
CA LYS A 132 -12.61 32.93 5.37
C LYS A 132 -11.41 32.47 6.20
N GLU A 133 -11.33 31.18 6.53
CA GLU A 133 -10.30 30.59 7.40
C GLU A 133 -9.37 29.64 6.61
N LEU A 134 -9.78 29.20 5.42
CA LEU A 134 -9.03 28.33 4.51
C LEU A 134 -8.19 29.18 3.53
N ASP A 135 -7.27 29.97 4.07
CA ASP A 135 -6.44 30.89 3.26
C ASP A 135 -5.29 30.21 2.50
N ASP A 136 -5.11 28.89 2.60
CA ASP A 136 -3.97 28.20 2.01
C ASP A 136 -4.40 27.08 1.04
N LEU A 137 -4.92 27.49 -0.12
CA LEU A 137 -5.09 26.61 -1.28
C LEU A 137 -3.73 26.20 -1.89
N ASP A 138 -2.60 26.74 -1.43
CA ASP A 138 -1.27 26.40 -1.98
C ASP A 138 -0.85 24.97 -1.62
N VAL A 139 -1.48 24.34 -0.62
CA VAL A 139 -1.34 22.90 -0.36
C VAL A 139 -1.78 22.03 -1.53
N LEU A 140 -2.58 22.59 -2.46
CA LEU A 140 -3.05 21.93 -3.67
C LEU A 140 -2.14 22.15 -4.90
N ARG A 141 -1.04 22.92 -4.78
CA ARG A 141 -0.15 23.26 -5.90
C ARG A 141 1.05 22.32 -6.05
N GLN A 142 1.59 22.22 -7.26
CA GLN A 142 2.77 21.40 -7.58
C GLN A 142 4.10 21.90 -6.96
N GLY A 143 4.25 23.20 -6.68
CA GLY A 143 5.54 23.86 -6.40
C GLY A 143 6.11 23.74 -4.98
N ASN A 144 5.36 23.21 -4.02
CA ASN A 144 5.72 23.28 -2.60
C ASN A 144 6.50 22.06 -2.08
N ASN A 145 7.56 21.58 -2.74
CA ASN A 145 8.34 20.41 -2.26
C ASN A 145 7.47 19.19 -1.84
N ILE A 146 6.32 19.00 -2.50
CA ILE A 146 5.37 17.97 -2.12
C ILE A 146 5.75 16.70 -2.90
N ALA A 147 6.29 15.69 -2.21
CA ALA A 147 6.51 14.36 -2.80
C ALA A 147 5.22 13.75 -3.39
N ILE A 148 4.07 14.07 -2.79
CA ILE A 148 2.76 13.53 -3.15
C ILE A 148 1.95 14.60 -3.90
N ALA A 149 2.29 14.83 -5.18
CA ALA A 149 1.73 15.88 -6.03
C ALA A 149 0.93 15.36 -7.24
N LEU A 150 0.62 14.07 -7.28
CA LEU A 150 -0.20 13.47 -8.34
C LEU A 150 -1.60 14.10 -8.34
N GLY A 151 -2.00 14.73 -9.44
CA GLY A 151 -3.28 15.45 -9.55
C GLY A 151 -3.25 16.91 -9.04
N ALA A 152 -2.10 17.40 -8.57
CA ALA A 152 -1.93 18.77 -8.12
C ALA A 152 -2.16 19.80 -9.22
N PHE A 153 -2.54 21.01 -8.80
CA PHE A 153 -2.74 22.12 -9.71
C PHE A 153 -1.39 22.73 -10.13
N PRO A 154 -1.24 23.11 -11.41
CA PRO A 154 -0.15 23.94 -11.87
C PRO A 154 0.03 25.21 -11.02
N ASN A 155 1.28 25.62 -10.81
CA ASN A 155 1.60 26.80 -9.99
C ASN A 155 1.05 28.11 -10.56
N ASN A 156 0.91 28.18 -11.89
CA ASN A 156 0.40 29.34 -12.61
C ASN A 156 -1.14 29.38 -12.71
N GLU A 157 -1.84 28.37 -12.21
CA GLU A 157 -3.30 28.31 -12.26
C GLU A 157 -3.92 29.13 -11.12
N GLU A 158 -4.86 30.02 -11.43
CA GLU A 158 -5.65 30.70 -10.39
C GLU A 158 -6.55 29.68 -9.68
N LEU A 159 -6.44 29.62 -8.36
CA LEU A 159 -7.20 28.72 -7.49
C LEU A 159 -8.10 29.55 -6.59
N THR A 160 -9.39 29.26 -6.66
CA THR A 160 -10.41 29.86 -5.78
C THR A 160 -11.24 28.74 -5.14
N PRO A 161 -11.84 28.98 -3.96
CA PRO A 161 -12.76 28.02 -3.34
C PRO A 161 -13.88 27.58 -4.29
N GLU A 162 -14.44 28.48 -5.09
CA GLU A 162 -15.52 28.18 -6.06
C GLU A 162 -15.07 27.17 -7.11
N LYS A 163 -13.82 27.29 -7.58
CA LYS A 163 -13.25 26.36 -8.56
C LYS A 163 -13.07 24.96 -7.96
N ILE A 164 -12.56 24.88 -6.74
CA ILE A 164 -12.43 23.61 -6.02
C ILE A 164 -13.81 22.99 -5.78
N ILE A 165 -14.78 23.77 -5.30
CA ILE A 165 -16.15 23.34 -5.10
C ILE A 165 -16.75 22.83 -6.41
N LYS A 166 -16.52 23.52 -7.53
CA LYS A 166 -17.03 23.10 -8.83
C LYS A 166 -16.46 21.75 -9.27
N ILE A 167 -15.16 21.54 -9.15
CA ILE A 167 -14.51 20.26 -9.49
C ILE A 167 -15.10 19.12 -8.65
N LEU A 168 -15.22 19.34 -7.34
CA LEU A 168 -15.81 18.38 -6.41
C LEU A 168 -17.30 18.11 -6.68
N ALA A 169 -18.07 19.13 -7.06
CA ALA A 169 -19.51 19.04 -7.29
C ALA A 169 -19.85 18.39 -8.64
N ASP A 170 -19.11 18.74 -9.70
CA ASP A 170 -19.31 18.17 -11.02
C ASP A 170 -18.92 16.68 -11.06
N ASN A 171 -17.92 16.27 -10.26
CA ASN A 171 -17.48 14.88 -10.08
C ASN A 171 -17.30 14.12 -11.41
N LYS A 172 -16.64 14.78 -12.36
CA LYS A 172 -16.46 14.25 -13.71
C LYS A 172 -15.36 13.18 -13.72
N PRO A 173 -15.46 12.14 -14.57
CA PRO A 173 -14.44 11.09 -14.65
C PRO A 173 -13.04 11.64 -14.93
N GLU A 174 -12.93 12.65 -15.81
CA GLU A 174 -11.66 13.29 -16.18
C GLU A 174 -10.99 14.03 -15.02
N ASP A 175 -11.76 14.46 -14.03
CA ASP A 175 -11.27 15.19 -12.85
C ASP A 175 -10.96 14.25 -11.67
N PHE A 176 -11.20 12.94 -11.80
CA PHE A 176 -11.11 11.98 -10.70
C PHE A 176 -9.77 12.00 -9.98
N LEU A 177 -8.66 12.02 -10.74
CA LEU A 177 -7.31 12.15 -10.21
C LEU A 177 -7.16 13.37 -9.30
N ARG A 178 -7.69 14.51 -9.76
CA ARG A 178 -7.63 15.79 -9.07
C ARG A 178 -8.53 15.83 -7.84
N ILE A 179 -9.71 15.23 -7.93
CA ILE A 179 -10.63 15.06 -6.80
C ILE A 179 -9.98 14.25 -5.69
N MET A 180 -9.34 13.11 -6.03
CA MET A 180 -8.66 12.28 -5.04
C MET A 180 -7.46 12.98 -4.40
N PHE A 181 -6.73 13.79 -5.18
CA PHE A 181 -5.68 14.66 -4.65
C PHE A 181 -6.22 15.71 -3.67
N ILE A 182 -7.32 16.39 -4.00
CA ILE A 182 -8.01 17.32 -3.10
C ILE A 182 -8.43 16.59 -1.82
N HIS A 183 -9.07 15.42 -1.93
CA HIS A 183 -9.46 14.61 -0.78
C HIS A 183 -8.27 14.29 0.12
N PHE A 184 -7.14 13.88 -0.47
CA PHE A 184 -5.93 13.56 0.27
C PHE A 184 -5.36 14.79 0.99
N LYS A 185 -5.25 15.93 0.32
CA LYS A 185 -4.71 17.16 0.93
C LYS A 185 -5.59 17.71 2.03
N TYR A 186 -6.91 17.66 1.87
CA TYR A 186 -7.83 18.00 2.94
C TYR A 186 -7.71 17.04 4.12
N ALA A 187 -7.59 15.73 3.87
CA ALA A 187 -7.38 14.74 4.94
C ALA A 187 -6.05 14.94 5.68
N GLN A 188 -4.99 15.27 4.95
CA GLN A 188 -3.64 15.46 5.47
C GLN A 188 -3.51 16.74 6.29
N CYS A 189 -4.03 17.85 5.77
CA CYS A 189 -3.70 19.19 6.27
C CYS A 189 -4.86 19.85 7.05
N ILE A 190 -6.11 19.50 6.76
CA ILE A 190 -7.27 20.32 7.15
C ILE A 190 -8.22 19.57 8.08
N THR A 191 -8.86 18.50 7.63
CA THR A 191 -10.04 17.90 8.30
C THR A 191 -9.78 17.46 9.73
N ARG A 192 -8.54 17.08 10.06
CA ARG A 192 -8.14 16.73 11.42
C ARG A 192 -7.99 17.96 12.33
N GLY A 193 -7.50 19.06 11.77
CA GLY A 193 -7.18 20.30 12.51
C GLY A 193 -8.38 21.20 12.78
N VAL A 194 -9.45 21.09 11.98
CA VAL A 194 -10.61 21.99 12.04
C VAL A 194 -11.82 21.33 12.69
N SER A 195 -12.70 22.13 13.28
CA SER A 195 -14.00 21.64 13.76
C SER A 195 -14.89 21.25 12.59
N ILE A 196 -15.40 20.02 12.60
CA ILE A 196 -16.39 19.55 11.62
C ILE A 196 -17.78 19.73 12.23
N THR A 197 -18.57 20.65 11.67
CA THR A 197 -19.97 20.90 12.07
C THR A 197 -20.98 20.34 11.06
N THR A 198 -20.49 19.92 9.90
CA THR A 198 -21.29 19.54 8.73
C THR A 198 -21.42 18.04 8.50
N ALA A 199 -20.69 17.21 9.24
CA ALA A 199 -20.76 15.76 9.07
C ALA A 199 -22.20 15.24 9.26
N PRO A 200 -22.64 14.25 8.46
CA PRO A 200 -23.95 13.64 8.63
C PRO A 200 -24.15 13.05 10.03
N ALA A 201 -25.11 13.61 10.77
CA ALA A 201 -25.53 13.15 12.09
C ALA A 201 -26.44 11.92 11.97
N ARG A 202 -25.83 10.75 11.79
CA ARG A 202 -26.51 9.46 11.66
C ARG A 202 -25.72 8.37 12.34
N VAL A 203 -26.40 7.27 12.61
CA VAL A 203 -25.79 6.07 13.15
C VAL A 203 -24.72 5.55 12.18
N PRO A 204 -23.45 5.40 12.60
CA PRO A 204 -22.40 4.82 11.78
C PRO A 204 -22.66 3.33 11.52
N VAL A 205 -22.15 2.84 10.38
CA VAL A 205 -22.30 1.43 9.96
C VAL A 205 -20.94 0.72 9.86
N GLY A 206 -20.95 -0.61 9.86
CA GLY A 206 -19.74 -1.43 9.81
C GLY A 206 -18.84 -1.24 11.03
N LYS A 207 -17.52 -1.39 10.86
CA LYS A 207 -16.55 -1.31 11.96
C LYS A 207 -16.54 0.04 12.69
N LEU A 208 -16.86 1.13 11.98
CA LEU A 208 -16.96 2.46 12.59
C LEU A 208 -17.99 2.49 13.74
N ARG A 209 -19.09 1.74 13.63
CA ARG A 209 -20.08 1.66 14.71
C ARG A 209 -19.45 1.20 16.02
N ASN A 210 -18.70 0.10 15.94
CA ASN A 210 -18.03 -0.50 17.09
C ASN A 210 -16.97 0.48 17.63
N ILE A 211 -16.17 1.07 16.74
CA ILE A 211 -15.15 2.06 17.10
C ILE A 211 -15.77 3.23 17.87
N VAL A 212 -16.85 3.83 17.39
CA VAL A 212 -17.48 4.97 18.05
C VAL A 212 -18.13 4.56 19.38
N SER A 213 -18.76 3.38 19.42
CA SER A 213 -19.34 2.83 20.66
C SER A 213 -18.31 2.68 21.78
N ASP A 214 -17.09 2.27 21.44
CA ASP A 214 -15.98 2.09 22.38
C ASP A 214 -15.30 3.42 22.73
N LEU A 215 -15.27 4.37 21.79
CA LEU A 215 -14.51 5.61 21.87
C LEU A 215 -15.27 6.76 22.56
N TYR A 216 -16.60 6.82 22.43
CA TYR A 216 -17.40 7.99 22.80
C TYR A 216 -18.49 7.68 23.83
N GLU A 217 -18.29 8.24 25.03
CA GLU A 217 -19.11 8.05 26.24
C GLU A 217 -19.23 6.56 26.63
N LYS A 218 -18.85 6.16 27.84
CA LYS A 218 -18.88 4.73 28.19
C LYS A 218 -20.30 4.17 28.07
N PRO A 219 -20.49 2.99 27.45
CA PRO A 219 -21.79 2.33 27.44
C PRO A 219 -22.27 2.12 28.88
N LEU A 220 -23.56 2.32 29.12
CA LEU A 220 -24.18 1.93 30.38
C LEU A 220 -24.45 0.42 30.34
N ASP A 221 -24.23 -0.27 31.48
CA ASP A 221 -24.65 -1.66 31.62
C ASP A 221 -26.17 -1.72 31.43
N GLN A 222 -26.63 -2.39 30.35
CA GLN A 222 -28.04 -2.48 29.90
C GLN A 222 -28.58 -1.28 29.09
N GLU A 223 -27.73 -0.57 28.35
CA GLU A 223 -28.19 0.43 27.36
C GLU A 223 -29.11 -0.20 26.30
N SER A 224 -30.28 0.41 26.06
CA SER A 224 -31.17 -0.02 24.97
C SER A 224 -30.60 0.39 23.60
N ARG A 225 -30.96 -0.34 22.54
CA ARG A 225 -30.47 -0.04 21.18
C ARG A 225 -30.76 1.39 20.73
N SER A 226 -31.93 1.94 21.11
CA SER A 226 -32.29 3.32 20.79
C SER A 226 -31.45 4.36 21.53
N ALA A 227 -31.05 4.06 22.78
CA ALA A 227 -30.15 4.94 23.53
C ALA A 227 -28.73 4.91 22.95
N GLU A 228 -28.24 3.72 22.57
CA GLU A 228 -26.97 3.55 21.88
C GLU A 228 -26.96 4.33 20.56
N ASP A 229 -27.99 4.19 19.73
CA ASP A 229 -28.09 4.92 18.46
C ASP A 229 -28.11 6.44 18.65
N ALA A 230 -28.81 6.94 19.67
CA ALA A 230 -28.81 8.37 20.00
C ALA A 230 -27.42 8.87 20.43
N ARG A 231 -26.69 8.09 21.25
CA ARG A 231 -25.29 8.38 21.65
C ARG A 231 -24.35 8.39 20.45
N LEU A 232 -24.48 7.42 19.55
CA LEU A 232 -23.66 7.35 18.33
C LEU A 232 -23.96 8.50 17.36
N ILE A 233 -25.21 8.95 17.25
CA ILE A 233 -25.55 10.16 16.49
C ILE A 233 -24.93 11.40 17.15
N LYS A 234 -24.99 11.48 18.48
CA LYS A 234 -24.43 12.57 19.28
C LYS A 234 -22.92 12.74 19.07
N PHE A 235 -22.18 11.65 18.85
CA PHE A 235 -20.76 11.72 18.48
C PHE A 235 -20.50 12.62 17.26
N PHE A 236 -21.37 12.55 16.23
CA PHE A 236 -21.24 13.35 15.01
C PHE A 236 -21.73 14.79 15.18
N THR A 237 -22.62 15.05 16.14
CA THR A 237 -23.10 16.41 16.43
C THR A 237 -22.30 17.13 17.50
N GLU A 238 -21.59 16.43 18.38
CA GLU A 238 -20.90 17.02 19.53
C GLU A 238 -19.47 16.50 19.67
N GLY A 239 -19.26 15.19 19.61
CA GLY A 239 -17.97 14.55 19.82
C GLY A 239 -16.88 15.08 18.90
N ILE A 240 -17.10 15.03 17.58
CA ILE A 240 -16.09 15.43 16.57
C ILE A 240 -15.97 16.95 16.36
N ARG A 241 -16.55 17.80 17.22
CA ARG A 241 -16.47 19.28 17.12
C ARG A 241 -15.16 19.85 17.69
N GLY A 242 -15.01 21.18 17.68
CA GLY A 242 -13.80 21.97 17.88
C GLY A 242 -13.12 21.95 19.26
N THR A 243 -13.19 20.85 20.00
CA THR A 243 -12.42 20.62 21.23
C THR A 243 -11.12 19.86 20.95
N TRP A 244 -10.24 19.78 21.96
CA TRP A 244 -9.05 18.93 21.90
C TRP A 244 -9.42 17.46 21.72
N GLU A 245 -10.49 17.01 22.38
CA GLU A 245 -11.07 15.68 22.30
C GLU A 245 -11.61 15.39 20.90
N GLY A 246 -12.35 16.33 20.30
CA GLY A 246 -12.85 16.16 18.95
C GLY A 246 -11.73 16.02 17.91
N ARG A 247 -10.60 16.73 18.09
CA ARG A 247 -9.40 16.52 17.26
C ARG A 247 -8.86 15.10 17.39
N ARG A 248 -8.80 14.56 18.62
CA ARG A 248 -8.39 13.18 18.85
C ARG A 248 -9.33 12.22 18.13
N TYR A 249 -10.64 12.41 18.24
CA TYR A 249 -11.63 11.56 17.58
C TYR A 249 -11.48 11.57 16.06
N ARG A 250 -11.36 12.76 15.43
CA ARG A 250 -11.12 12.87 13.97
C ARG A 250 -9.80 12.23 13.52
N GLY A 251 -8.81 12.16 14.42
CA GLY A 251 -7.53 11.51 14.18
C GLY A 251 -7.51 10.00 14.48
N TYR A 252 -8.51 9.46 15.19
CA TYR A 252 -8.40 8.16 15.86
C TYR A 252 -8.11 6.99 14.91
N ILE A 253 -8.78 6.94 13.76
CA ILE A 253 -8.50 5.91 12.75
C ILE A 253 -7.05 6.00 12.28
N ALA A 254 -6.58 7.19 11.93
CA ALA A 254 -5.22 7.35 11.43
C ALA A 254 -4.17 7.13 12.52
N ASP A 255 -4.33 7.79 13.67
CA ASP A 255 -3.31 7.85 14.73
C ASP A 255 -3.27 6.58 15.58
N ASP A 256 -4.42 6.11 16.05
CA ASP A 256 -4.51 5.00 17.00
C ASP A 256 -4.64 3.66 16.25
N LEU A 257 -5.55 3.56 15.27
CA LEU A 257 -5.86 2.29 14.61
C LEU A 257 -4.90 1.93 13.45
N PHE A 258 -4.25 2.91 12.82
CA PHE A 258 -3.25 2.67 11.77
C PHE A 258 -1.83 2.91 12.30
N TYR A 259 -1.45 4.17 12.56
CA TYR A 259 -0.09 4.52 12.97
C TYR A 259 0.32 3.91 14.31
N GLY A 260 -0.63 3.70 15.23
CA GLY A 260 -0.43 3.03 16.51
C GLY A 260 -0.54 1.50 16.44
N SER A 261 -0.92 0.93 15.29
CA SER A 261 -1.11 -0.52 15.16
C SER A 261 0.21 -1.29 15.12
N PRO A 262 0.21 -2.56 15.55
CA PRO A 262 1.34 -3.47 15.32
C PRO A 262 1.69 -3.58 13.83
N LEU A 263 0.70 -3.53 12.94
CA LEU A 263 0.91 -3.55 11.50
C LEU A 263 1.82 -2.41 11.02
N TYR A 264 1.77 -1.23 11.64
CA TYR A 264 2.59 -0.07 11.25
C TYR A 264 3.88 0.07 12.08
N THR A 265 3.86 -0.40 13.33
CA THR A 265 4.93 -0.15 14.31
C THR A 265 5.94 -1.27 14.46
N ALA A 266 5.76 -2.41 13.77
CA ALA A 266 6.67 -3.56 13.89
C ALA A 266 8.16 -3.26 13.62
N LYS A 267 8.49 -2.22 12.82
CA LYS A 267 9.86 -1.72 12.58
C LYS A 267 9.80 -0.23 12.21
N GLY A 268 10.65 0.59 12.81
CA GLY A 268 10.57 2.06 12.71
C GLY A 268 10.63 2.64 11.29
N ASN A 269 11.39 2.00 10.38
CA ASN A 269 11.50 2.42 8.98
C ASN A 269 10.47 1.76 8.05
N ARG A 270 9.64 0.83 8.54
CA ARG A 270 8.66 0.05 7.74
C ARG A 270 9.23 -0.65 6.52
N GLY A 271 10.52 -1.02 6.57
CA GLY A 271 11.23 -1.65 5.44
C GLY A 271 11.81 -0.67 4.41
N ARG A 272 11.88 0.62 4.71
CA ARG A 272 12.50 1.64 3.87
C ARG A 272 14.01 1.73 4.15
N SER A 273 14.82 1.83 3.11
CA SER A 273 16.26 2.07 3.22
C SER A 273 16.70 3.32 2.46
N GLY A 274 17.84 3.88 2.86
CA GLY A 274 18.48 5.01 2.19
C GLY A 274 17.70 6.35 2.25
N PRO A 275 18.29 7.42 1.71
CA PRO A 275 17.60 8.69 1.55
C PRO A 275 16.51 8.60 0.47
N ILE A 276 15.41 9.31 0.66
CA ILE A 276 14.37 9.47 -0.36
C ILE A 276 14.94 10.37 -1.46
N ASN A 277 14.91 9.89 -2.70
CA ASN A 277 15.25 10.70 -3.85
C ASN A 277 14.05 11.57 -4.26
N THR A 278 14.31 12.75 -4.81
CA THR A 278 13.27 13.77 -5.08
C THR A 278 13.01 13.96 -6.57
N ARG A 279 13.33 12.95 -7.39
CA ARG A 279 13.06 13.02 -8.83
C ARG A 279 11.58 12.88 -9.08
N THR A 280 11.06 13.79 -9.89
CA THR A 280 9.66 13.74 -10.29
C THR A 280 9.48 12.94 -11.57
N HIS A 281 8.38 12.19 -11.66
CA HIS A 281 7.97 11.37 -12.80
C HIS A 281 6.52 11.70 -13.16
N ASN A 282 6.11 11.36 -14.38
CA ASN A 282 4.76 11.59 -14.87
C ASN A 282 4.04 10.32 -15.32
N GLN A 283 4.65 9.15 -15.15
CA GLN A 283 4.11 7.87 -15.58
C GLN A 283 3.40 7.16 -14.43
N LEU A 284 2.19 6.66 -14.70
CA LEU A 284 1.39 5.91 -13.73
C LEU A 284 1.87 4.45 -13.59
N GLY A 285 1.54 3.84 -12.46
CA GLY A 285 1.85 2.44 -12.12
C GLY A 285 3.06 2.26 -11.19
N LEU A 286 3.43 1.00 -10.97
CA LEU A 286 4.40 0.54 -9.95
C LEU A 286 5.78 0.17 -10.51
N MET A 287 6.06 0.53 -11.77
CA MET A 287 7.35 0.24 -12.42
C MET A 287 8.48 0.98 -11.71
N LEU A 288 9.59 0.28 -11.46
CA LEU A 288 10.78 0.88 -10.87
C LEU A 288 11.49 1.82 -11.87
N ASN A 289 12.43 2.61 -11.35
CA ASN A 289 13.39 3.31 -12.20
C ASN A 289 14.29 2.28 -12.93
N GLY A 290 14.49 2.44 -14.24
CA GLY A 290 15.20 1.45 -15.07
C GLY A 290 14.30 0.35 -15.65
N GLN A 291 13.00 0.40 -15.41
CA GLN A 291 12.00 -0.53 -15.96
C GLN A 291 11.10 0.12 -17.01
N GLU A 292 11.57 1.17 -17.68
CA GLU A 292 10.78 1.96 -18.62
C GLU A 292 10.23 1.11 -19.78
N GLU A 293 10.96 0.08 -20.21
CA GLU A 293 10.48 -0.85 -21.24
C GLU A 293 9.25 -1.66 -20.83
N HIS A 294 9.10 -1.92 -19.53
CA HIS A 294 7.95 -2.65 -18.97
C HIS A 294 6.74 -1.74 -18.71
N ALA A 295 6.99 -0.43 -18.70
CA ALA A 295 5.96 0.59 -18.55
C ALA A 295 5.26 0.97 -19.87
N SER A 296 5.64 0.33 -20.99
CA SER A 296 5.02 0.56 -22.30
C SER A 296 3.49 0.39 -22.24
N GLY A 297 2.75 1.36 -22.79
CA GLY A 297 1.29 1.38 -22.76
C GLY A 297 0.67 1.90 -21.47
N PHE A 298 1.44 2.16 -20.40
CA PHE A 298 0.89 2.91 -19.27
C PHE A 298 0.73 4.40 -19.60
N PRO A 299 -0.38 5.02 -19.14
CA PRO A 299 -0.63 6.43 -19.34
C PRO A 299 0.37 7.31 -18.59
N THR A 300 0.59 8.51 -19.14
CA THR A 300 1.30 9.60 -18.47
C THR A 300 0.33 10.73 -18.14
N GLU A 301 0.63 11.47 -17.08
CA GLU A 301 -0.09 12.67 -16.69
C GLU A 301 0.67 13.93 -17.11
N GLN A 302 -0.04 15.06 -17.20
CA GLN A 302 0.59 16.36 -17.48
C GLN A 302 1.44 16.84 -16.29
N GLY A 303 1.05 16.50 -15.07
CA GLY A 303 1.80 16.81 -13.87
C GLY A 303 2.85 15.76 -13.54
N SER A 304 3.86 16.16 -12.76
CA SER A 304 4.84 15.24 -12.21
C SER A 304 4.76 15.16 -10.68
N TRP A 305 5.13 14.00 -10.14
CA TRP A 305 5.16 13.73 -8.69
C TRP A 305 6.31 12.78 -8.37
N ILE A 306 6.56 12.50 -7.09
CA ILE A 306 7.61 11.57 -6.64
C ILE A 306 6.91 10.24 -6.30
N PRO A 307 6.83 9.26 -7.23
CA PRO A 307 6.30 7.94 -6.92
C PRO A 307 7.28 7.18 -6.02
N ASP A 308 6.80 6.74 -4.86
CA ASP A 308 7.60 5.98 -3.89
C ASP A 308 8.21 4.73 -4.55
N CYS A 309 7.50 4.07 -5.47
CA CYS A 309 8.02 2.87 -6.15
C CYS A 309 9.34 3.12 -6.91
N LYS A 310 9.60 4.34 -7.39
CA LYS A 310 10.85 4.67 -8.11
C LYS A 310 11.92 5.24 -7.20
N GLU A 311 11.51 5.93 -6.15
CA GLU A 311 12.39 6.81 -5.37
C GLU A 311 12.66 6.33 -3.94
N GLN A 312 11.92 5.32 -3.47
CA GLN A 312 12.12 4.66 -2.18
C GLN A 312 12.85 3.33 -2.37
N ARG A 313 13.99 3.16 -1.68
CA ARG A 313 14.69 1.86 -1.66
C ARG A 313 14.13 0.94 -0.56
N PRO A 314 14.12 -0.39 -0.79
CA PRO A 314 13.77 -1.37 0.22
C PRO A 314 14.96 -1.71 1.13
N ASP A 315 14.67 -1.99 2.40
CA ASP A 315 15.53 -2.77 3.29
C ASP A 315 15.16 -4.25 3.10
N LEU A 316 15.92 -4.96 2.26
CA LEU A 316 15.64 -6.36 1.89
C LEU A 316 15.73 -7.35 3.07
N HIS A 317 16.21 -6.92 4.24
CA HIS A 317 16.24 -7.72 5.46
C HIS A 317 15.09 -7.37 6.42
N SER A 318 14.27 -6.39 6.07
CA SER A 318 13.11 -6.02 6.86
C SER A 318 12.00 -7.08 6.75
N PRO A 319 11.35 -7.47 7.87
CA PRO A 319 10.18 -8.33 7.84
C PRO A 319 9.08 -7.81 6.90
N TYR A 320 8.89 -6.49 6.84
CA TYR A 320 7.93 -5.86 5.90
C TYR A 320 8.20 -6.19 4.44
N VAL A 321 9.47 -6.24 4.06
CA VAL A 321 9.88 -6.47 2.68
C VAL A 321 9.84 -7.96 2.39
N LEU A 322 10.45 -8.76 3.28
CA LEU A 322 10.50 -10.21 3.17
C LEU A 322 9.10 -10.84 3.10
N ASP A 323 8.16 -10.39 3.93
CA ASP A 323 6.78 -10.90 3.92
C ASP A 323 6.10 -10.77 2.56
N LEU A 324 6.43 -9.74 1.79
CA LEU A 324 5.86 -9.53 0.47
C LEU A 324 6.67 -10.26 -0.59
N ILE A 325 7.97 -10.01 -0.68
CA ILE A 325 8.77 -10.56 -1.78
C ILE A 325 8.89 -12.08 -1.70
N GLU A 326 8.94 -12.69 -0.51
CA GLU A 326 8.97 -14.16 -0.37
C GLU A 326 7.65 -14.81 -0.79
N ASN A 327 6.55 -14.06 -0.73
CA ASN A 327 5.25 -14.45 -1.27
C ASN A 327 5.07 -13.98 -2.72
N ASP A 328 6.10 -13.58 -3.44
CA ASP A 328 6.00 -13.03 -4.81
C ASP A 328 5.06 -11.81 -4.92
N ALA A 329 4.85 -11.09 -3.82
CA ALA A 329 4.03 -9.87 -3.74
C ALA A 329 4.88 -8.60 -3.76
N ILE A 330 4.28 -7.49 -4.18
CA ILE A 330 5.00 -6.24 -4.40
C ILE A 330 5.14 -5.46 -3.10
N TYR A 331 6.39 -5.14 -2.74
CA TYR A 331 6.73 -4.13 -1.76
C TYR A 331 7.05 -2.79 -2.44
N VAL A 332 6.58 -1.69 -1.85
CA VAL A 332 6.92 -0.32 -2.27
C VAL A 332 7.48 0.47 -1.10
N ALA A 333 6.68 0.67 -0.04
CA ALA A 333 7.06 1.60 1.03
C ALA A 333 6.49 1.24 2.42
N GLY A 334 5.95 0.03 2.59
CA GLY A 334 5.28 -0.44 3.81
C GLY A 334 3.84 0.08 3.94
N PRO A 335 3.11 -0.27 5.02
CA PRO A 335 1.71 0.08 5.21
C PRO A 335 1.41 1.57 4.97
N SER A 336 0.40 1.85 4.15
CA SER A 336 0.13 3.18 3.61
C SER A 336 -0.50 4.12 4.65
N GLY A 337 0.24 5.16 5.02
CA GLY A 337 -0.30 6.26 5.82
C GLY A 337 -1.35 7.09 5.06
N MET A 338 -1.25 7.20 3.73
CA MET A 338 -2.23 7.91 2.90
C MET A 338 -3.61 7.24 2.98
N THR A 339 -3.63 5.91 2.98
CA THR A 339 -4.85 5.12 3.16
C THR A 339 -5.55 5.48 4.46
N SER A 340 -4.80 5.58 5.57
CA SER A 340 -5.36 5.94 6.88
C SER A 340 -6.06 7.30 6.89
N LEU A 341 -5.49 8.28 6.19
CA LEU A 341 -6.01 9.64 6.11
C LEU A 341 -7.30 9.67 5.28
N LEU A 342 -7.29 9.04 4.09
CA LEU A 342 -8.45 9.01 3.21
C LEU A 342 -9.62 8.24 3.82
N LEU A 343 -9.37 7.09 4.45
CA LEU A 343 -10.40 6.31 5.11
C LEU A 343 -10.89 6.97 6.41
N GLY A 344 -10.00 7.61 7.17
CA GLY A 344 -10.39 8.43 8.32
C GLY A 344 -11.32 9.59 7.92
N GLN A 345 -11.04 10.25 6.80
CA GLN A 345 -11.91 11.29 6.23
C GLN A 345 -13.25 10.70 5.79
N MET A 346 -13.26 9.58 5.07
CA MET A 346 -14.50 8.89 4.68
C MET A 346 -15.39 8.59 5.90
N GLU A 347 -14.80 8.11 6.99
CA GLU A 347 -15.52 7.72 8.19
C GLU A 347 -16.00 8.92 9.02
N PHE A 348 -15.12 9.88 9.34
CA PHE A 348 -15.47 10.96 10.26
C PHE A 348 -16.07 12.21 9.61
N LEU A 349 -15.69 12.52 8.36
CA LEU A 349 -16.29 13.65 7.64
C LEU A 349 -17.58 13.23 6.95
N ALA A 350 -17.56 12.09 6.25
CA ALA A 350 -18.69 11.67 5.42
C ALA A 350 -19.66 10.69 6.09
N ASN A 351 -19.18 9.95 7.12
CA ASN A 351 -19.95 8.95 7.86
C ASN A 351 -20.82 8.10 6.92
N LEU A 352 -20.22 7.52 5.88
CA LEU A 352 -20.97 6.81 4.82
C LEU A 352 -21.90 5.76 5.44
N ASN A 353 -23.17 5.79 5.06
CA ASN A 353 -24.26 5.00 5.67
C ASN A 353 -24.39 3.58 5.13
N ASP A 354 -23.49 3.17 4.26
CA ASP A 354 -23.53 1.88 3.61
C ASP A 354 -22.11 1.31 3.50
N VAL A 355 -21.96 0.02 3.79
CA VAL A 355 -20.66 -0.66 3.77
C VAL A 355 -20.18 -0.81 2.33
N ASP A 356 -21.07 -1.01 1.36
CA ASP A 356 -20.68 -1.13 -0.04
C ASP A 356 -20.21 0.21 -0.61
N LEU A 357 -20.81 1.34 -0.21
CA LEU A 357 -20.26 2.67 -0.46
C LEU A 357 -18.84 2.85 0.12
N LYS A 358 -18.55 2.31 1.31
CA LYS A 358 -17.20 2.37 1.89
C LYS A 358 -16.19 1.55 1.09
N LYS A 359 -16.59 0.37 0.61
CA LYS A 359 -15.77 -0.49 -0.27
C LYS A 359 -15.49 0.18 -1.62
N ASN A 360 -16.50 0.82 -2.22
CA ASN A 360 -16.34 1.63 -3.42
C ASN A 360 -15.37 2.80 -3.22
N TYR A 361 -15.39 3.45 -2.05
CA TYR A 361 -14.40 4.47 -1.72
C TYR A 361 -13.00 3.88 -1.52
N LEU A 362 -12.87 2.69 -0.90
CA LEU A 362 -11.59 1.98 -0.82
C LEU A 362 -11.04 1.65 -2.22
N ALA A 363 -11.89 1.26 -3.18
CA ALA A 363 -11.46 1.07 -4.57
C ALA A 363 -10.93 2.37 -5.20
N ALA A 364 -11.53 3.54 -4.90
CA ALA A 364 -10.99 4.84 -5.29
C ALA A 364 -9.60 5.12 -4.67
N VAL A 365 -9.45 4.78 -3.38
CA VAL A 365 -8.18 4.93 -2.65
C VAL A 365 -7.09 4.03 -3.26
N VAL A 366 -7.43 2.78 -3.57
CA VAL A 366 -6.55 1.84 -4.30
C VAL A 366 -6.15 2.42 -5.65
N ALA A 367 -7.11 2.90 -6.45
CA ALA A 367 -6.84 3.49 -7.77
C ALA A 367 -5.83 4.65 -7.67
N TYR A 368 -6.05 5.57 -6.73
CA TYR A 368 -5.21 6.76 -6.57
C TYR A 368 -3.81 6.42 -6.03
N ILE A 369 -3.72 5.59 -4.98
CA ILE A 369 -2.45 5.32 -4.30
C ILE A 369 -1.59 4.35 -5.12
N VAL A 370 -2.19 3.24 -5.58
CA VAL A 370 -1.47 2.19 -6.30
C VAL A 370 -1.23 2.60 -7.75
N GLY A 371 -2.24 3.17 -8.41
CA GLY A 371 -2.09 3.72 -9.77
C GLY A 371 -1.10 4.88 -9.84
N GLY A 372 -0.95 5.64 -8.75
CA GLY A 372 0.06 6.70 -8.61
C GLY A 372 1.47 6.21 -8.28
N GLY A 373 1.68 4.91 -8.04
CA GLY A 373 3.00 4.39 -7.70
C GLY A 373 3.46 4.71 -6.27
N PHE A 374 2.54 5.09 -5.36
CA PHE A 374 2.89 5.42 -3.98
C PHE A 374 3.01 4.19 -3.08
N HIS A 375 2.19 3.17 -3.29
CA HIS A 375 2.18 1.95 -2.49
C HIS A 375 1.65 0.77 -3.31
N SER A 376 1.93 -0.47 -2.87
CA SER A 376 1.31 -1.67 -3.45
C SER A 376 -0.13 -1.88 -2.97
N LEU A 377 -0.88 -2.77 -3.64
CA LEU A 377 -2.23 -3.20 -3.26
C LEU A 377 -2.28 -3.68 -1.83
N HIS A 378 -1.33 -4.54 -1.41
CA HIS A 378 -1.32 -5.05 -0.03
C HIS A 378 -1.08 -3.94 0.99
N GLU A 379 -0.21 -2.98 0.67
CA GLU A 379 0.08 -1.82 1.53
C GLU A 379 -1.11 -0.86 1.68
N VAL A 380 -2.15 -0.98 0.84
CA VAL A 380 -3.41 -0.22 0.92
C VAL A 380 -4.54 -1.07 1.50
N ILE A 381 -4.80 -2.25 0.94
CA ILE A 381 -5.91 -3.13 1.33
C ILE A 381 -5.67 -3.73 2.72
N GLY A 382 -4.44 -4.15 3.03
CA GLY A 382 -4.08 -4.75 4.31
C GLY A 382 -4.47 -3.86 5.49
N PRO A 383 -4.00 -2.60 5.55
CA PRO A 383 -4.40 -1.66 6.60
C PRO A 383 -5.91 -1.36 6.65
N ALA A 384 -6.57 -1.25 5.48
CA ALA A 384 -8.01 -1.05 5.40
C ALA A 384 -8.80 -2.22 6.03
N GLN A 385 -8.37 -3.46 5.74
CA GLN A 385 -8.94 -4.64 6.37
C GLN A 385 -8.62 -4.70 7.87
N TYR A 386 -7.36 -4.47 8.24
CA TYR A 386 -6.90 -4.60 9.62
C TYR A 386 -7.62 -3.65 10.58
N ALA A 387 -7.83 -2.39 10.18
CA ALA A 387 -8.41 -1.38 11.05
C ALA A 387 -9.93 -1.24 10.91
N LEU A 388 -10.48 -1.45 9.70
CA LEU A 388 -11.88 -1.13 9.39
C LEU A 388 -12.70 -2.32 8.86
N GLU A 389 -12.09 -3.50 8.72
CA GLU A 389 -12.75 -4.73 8.24
C GLU A 389 -13.46 -4.55 6.89
N LEU A 390 -12.90 -3.72 6.00
CA LEU A 390 -13.52 -3.39 4.70
C LEU A 390 -13.40 -4.51 3.66
N VAL A 391 -12.49 -5.47 3.84
CA VAL A 391 -12.31 -6.62 2.94
C VAL A 391 -12.27 -7.92 3.76
N PRO A 392 -13.40 -8.34 4.37
CA PRO A 392 -13.45 -9.53 5.19
C PRO A 392 -12.85 -10.75 4.48
N GLY A 393 -12.03 -11.53 5.19
CA GLY A 393 -11.31 -12.68 4.65
C GLY A 393 -9.98 -12.36 3.96
N TYR A 394 -9.61 -11.08 3.81
CA TYR A 394 -8.30 -10.70 3.29
C TYR A 394 -7.20 -11.01 4.31
N GLN A 395 -6.11 -11.65 3.86
CA GLN A 395 -4.98 -12.04 4.68
C GLN A 395 -4.11 -10.82 4.97
N VAL A 396 -4.05 -10.44 6.24
CA VAL A 396 -3.17 -9.40 6.74
C VAL A 396 -2.75 -9.74 8.17
N CYS A 397 -1.46 -9.67 8.45
CA CYS A 397 -0.92 -9.79 9.79
C CYS A 397 0.23 -8.79 9.99
N PRO A 398 0.47 -8.37 11.24
CA PRO A 398 1.67 -7.61 11.57
C PRO A 398 2.92 -8.39 11.17
N PRO A 399 3.92 -7.76 10.54
CA PRO A 399 5.17 -8.45 10.20
C PRO A 399 5.91 -8.88 11.46
N GLU A 400 6.38 -10.14 11.47
CA GLU A 400 7.11 -10.74 12.58
C GLU A 400 8.55 -11.06 12.13
N PRO A 401 9.58 -10.77 12.94
CA PRO A 401 10.94 -11.23 12.63
C PRO A 401 11.00 -12.75 12.48
N HIS A 402 11.74 -13.21 11.47
CA HIS A 402 11.99 -14.65 11.19
C HIS A 402 10.76 -15.49 10.81
N LYS A 403 9.63 -14.87 10.50
CA LYS A 403 8.42 -15.57 10.09
C LYS A 403 7.80 -14.89 8.89
N ILE A 404 7.57 -15.66 7.83
CA ILE A 404 6.90 -15.17 6.64
C ILE A 404 5.38 -15.26 6.86
N SER A 405 4.72 -14.12 6.71
CA SER A 405 3.27 -14.01 6.73
C SER A 405 2.61 -14.83 5.60
N LYS A 406 1.32 -15.14 5.75
CA LYS A 406 0.57 -15.75 4.65
C LYS A 406 0.54 -14.83 3.44
N ALA A 407 0.59 -15.42 2.25
CA ALA A 407 0.49 -14.69 1.00
C ALA A 407 -0.77 -13.81 0.94
N PRO A 408 -0.68 -12.58 0.39
CA PRO A 408 -1.85 -11.76 0.11
C PRO A 408 -2.83 -12.46 -0.83
N ASN A 409 -4.14 -12.36 -0.56
CA ASN A 409 -5.18 -12.95 -1.39
C ASN A 409 -6.02 -11.88 -2.12
N PHE A 410 -5.44 -11.20 -3.13
CA PHE A 410 -6.11 -10.09 -3.80
C PHE A 410 -7.45 -10.47 -4.46
N GLN A 411 -7.64 -11.73 -4.85
CA GLN A 411 -8.92 -12.19 -5.39
C GLN A 411 -10.09 -11.93 -4.42
N GLN A 412 -9.85 -12.00 -3.11
CA GLN A 412 -10.87 -11.70 -2.10
C GLN A 412 -11.38 -10.25 -2.19
N PHE A 413 -10.50 -9.31 -2.53
CA PHE A 413 -10.88 -7.91 -2.77
C PHE A 413 -11.61 -7.78 -4.10
N PHE A 414 -11.07 -8.37 -5.18
CA PHE A 414 -11.67 -8.28 -6.51
C PHE A 414 -13.07 -8.89 -6.58
N ASP A 415 -13.29 -10.07 -5.98
CA ASP A 415 -14.61 -10.73 -5.96
C ASP A 415 -15.64 -9.90 -5.19
N GLN A 416 -15.25 -9.37 -4.03
CA GLN A 416 -16.13 -8.51 -3.25
C GLN A 416 -16.47 -7.22 -3.99
N GLN A 417 -15.49 -6.59 -4.62
CA GLN A 417 -15.70 -5.36 -5.36
C GLN A 417 -16.59 -5.60 -6.60
N ALA A 418 -16.33 -6.67 -7.36
CA ALA A 418 -17.15 -7.07 -8.50
C ALA A 418 -18.60 -7.39 -8.11
N SER A 419 -18.84 -7.91 -6.89
CA SER A 419 -20.19 -8.22 -6.42
C SER A 419 -21.05 -6.99 -6.14
N ILE A 420 -20.43 -5.84 -5.84
CA ILE A 420 -21.12 -4.57 -5.53
C ILE A 420 -21.04 -3.54 -6.66
N ASP A 421 -20.15 -3.77 -7.63
CA ASP A 421 -19.90 -2.89 -8.78
C ASP A 421 -19.62 -3.74 -10.04
N PRO A 422 -20.65 -4.07 -10.84
CA PRO A 422 -20.46 -4.89 -12.04
C PRO A 422 -19.54 -4.25 -13.09
N ASP A 423 -19.48 -2.92 -13.18
CA ASP A 423 -18.60 -2.20 -14.11
C ASP A 423 -17.13 -2.38 -13.72
N PHE A 424 -16.84 -2.61 -12.43
CA PHE A 424 -15.49 -2.96 -11.97
C PHE A 424 -15.00 -4.27 -12.59
N ASN A 425 -15.88 -5.28 -12.72
CA ASN A 425 -15.47 -6.57 -13.29
C ASN A 425 -15.04 -6.42 -14.76
N ALA A 426 -15.74 -5.58 -15.53
CA ALA A 426 -15.35 -5.30 -16.92
C ALA A 426 -13.96 -4.64 -17.01
N LEU A 427 -13.63 -3.71 -16.11
CA LEU A 427 -12.31 -3.10 -16.02
C LEU A 427 -11.24 -4.09 -15.55
N HIS A 428 -11.58 -5.00 -14.64
CA HIS A 428 -10.69 -6.07 -14.19
C HIS A 428 -10.38 -7.06 -15.33
N ASP A 429 -11.37 -7.42 -16.15
CA ASP A 429 -11.15 -8.24 -17.34
C ASP A 429 -10.28 -7.51 -18.38
N GLN A 430 -10.53 -6.22 -18.62
CA GLN A 430 -9.70 -5.37 -19.46
C GLN A 430 -8.25 -5.27 -18.96
N ALA A 431 -8.04 -5.16 -17.65
CA ALA A 431 -6.72 -5.16 -17.02
C ALA A 431 -5.95 -6.46 -17.32
N TRP A 432 -6.61 -7.62 -17.20
CA TRP A 432 -6.03 -8.90 -17.59
C TRP A 432 -5.67 -8.96 -19.07
N GLU A 433 -6.53 -8.45 -19.96
CA GLU A 433 -6.21 -8.40 -21.39
C GLU A 433 -4.97 -7.54 -21.67
N GLN A 434 -4.83 -6.39 -21.01
CA GLN A 434 -3.65 -5.52 -21.15
C GLN A 434 -2.39 -6.19 -20.64
N TYR A 435 -2.43 -6.82 -19.46
CA TYR A 435 -1.32 -7.57 -18.92
C TYR A 435 -0.88 -8.72 -19.83
N LEU A 436 -1.83 -9.56 -20.27
CA LEU A 436 -1.53 -10.72 -21.11
C LEU A 436 -1.01 -10.30 -22.49
N ARG A 437 -1.52 -9.20 -23.05
CA ARG A 437 -0.98 -8.62 -24.29
C ARG A 437 0.46 -8.15 -24.10
N TYR A 438 0.73 -7.38 -23.05
CA TYR A 438 2.09 -6.97 -22.68
C TYR A 438 3.02 -8.18 -22.52
N PHE A 439 2.58 -9.22 -21.80
CA PHE A 439 3.36 -10.43 -21.59
C PHE A 439 3.72 -11.09 -22.93
N ASN A 440 2.72 -11.25 -23.81
CA ASN A 440 2.86 -11.89 -25.12
C ASN A 440 3.80 -11.14 -26.07
N THR A 441 3.71 -9.81 -26.11
CA THR A 441 4.38 -8.99 -27.14
C THR A 441 5.69 -8.37 -26.68
N THR A 442 5.89 -8.23 -25.37
CA THR A 442 7.00 -7.46 -24.82
C THR A 442 7.87 -8.31 -23.90
N TYR A 443 7.29 -8.98 -22.91
CA TYR A 443 8.07 -9.71 -21.90
C TYR A 443 8.56 -11.07 -22.42
N ALA A 444 7.64 -11.97 -22.77
CA ALA A 444 7.98 -13.35 -23.11
C ALA A 444 8.94 -13.48 -24.31
N PRO A 445 8.81 -12.70 -25.41
CA PRO A 445 9.76 -12.77 -26.52
C PRO A 445 11.21 -12.45 -26.15
N LYS A 446 11.43 -11.65 -25.09
CA LYS A 446 12.77 -11.26 -24.62
C LYS A 446 13.32 -12.22 -23.57
N HIS A 447 12.47 -12.78 -22.72
CA HIS A 447 12.90 -13.51 -21.53
C HIS A 447 12.68 -15.02 -21.60
N LEU A 448 11.87 -15.50 -22.56
CA LEU A 448 11.55 -16.92 -22.74
C LEU A 448 11.90 -17.35 -24.19
N PRO A 449 13.13 -17.83 -24.44
CA PRO A 449 13.60 -18.15 -25.80
C PRO A 449 12.74 -19.17 -26.56
N ASP A 450 12.13 -20.13 -25.85
CA ASP A 450 11.29 -21.18 -26.45
C ASP A 450 9.81 -20.76 -26.58
N TYR A 451 9.46 -19.55 -26.12
CA TYR A 451 8.08 -19.08 -26.14
C TYR A 451 7.65 -18.65 -27.55
N LYS A 452 6.53 -19.20 -28.02
CA LYS A 452 5.89 -18.81 -29.27
C LYS A 452 4.72 -17.87 -28.97
N PRO A 453 4.73 -16.60 -29.44
CA PRO A 453 3.63 -15.68 -29.20
C PRO A 453 2.28 -16.24 -29.63
N VAL A 454 1.27 -16.05 -28.78
CA VAL A 454 -0.12 -16.39 -29.10
C VAL A 454 -0.64 -15.35 -30.10
N GLN A 455 -1.28 -15.81 -31.16
CA GLN A 455 -2.00 -14.93 -32.08
C GLN A 455 -3.21 -14.36 -31.35
N TRP A 456 -3.19 -13.05 -31.11
CA TRP A 456 -4.34 -12.37 -30.52
C TRP A 456 -5.43 -12.28 -31.60
N PRO A 457 -6.71 -12.56 -31.28
CA PRO A 457 -7.79 -12.32 -32.22
C PRO A 457 -7.69 -10.88 -32.71
N LYS A 458 -7.70 -10.64 -34.03
CA LYS A 458 -7.84 -9.28 -34.55
C LYS A 458 -9.16 -8.74 -33.99
N GLN A 459 -9.10 -7.88 -32.97
CA GLN A 459 -10.26 -7.10 -32.56
C GLN A 459 -10.71 -6.39 -33.83
N GLY A 460 -12.01 -6.50 -34.14
CA GLY A 460 -12.61 -5.78 -35.26
C GLY A 460 -12.53 -4.28 -35.02
N VAL A 461 -11.36 -3.70 -35.25
CA VAL A 461 -11.22 -2.28 -35.55
C VAL A 461 -11.88 -2.13 -36.91
N LYS A 462 -13.00 -1.40 -36.97
CA LYS A 462 -13.48 -0.83 -38.23
C LYS A 462 -12.47 0.24 -38.66
N ASP A 463 -11.31 -0.19 -39.12
CA ASP A 463 -10.49 0.65 -39.99
C ASP A 463 -11.05 0.49 -41.39
N GLN A 464 -11.66 1.57 -41.87
CA GLN A 464 -11.98 1.75 -43.28
C GLN A 464 -10.66 1.89 -44.05
N SER A 465 -10.07 0.79 -44.51
CA SER A 465 -9.30 0.77 -45.77
C SER A 465 -8.76 -0.63 -46.06
N ASP A 466 -8.85 -0.97 -47.34
CA ASP A 466 -8.13 -2.00 -48.09
C ASP A 466 -8.69 -3.42 -48.18
N ASN A 467 -9.28 -3.64 -49.36
CA ASN A 467 -9.51 -4.90 -50.03
C ASN A 467 -8.20 -5.69 -50.20
N GLY A 468 -8.14 -6.89 -49.63
CA GLY A 468 -7.09 -7.86 -49.95
C GLY A 468 -7.54 -9.28 -49.61
N LYS A 469 -7.86 -10.07 -50.65
CA LYS A 469 -8.17 -11.49 -50.54
C LYS A 469 -6.96 -12.23 -49.94
N MET A 470 -7.18 -13.06 -48.92
CA MET A 470 -6.25 -14.12 -48.52
C MET A 470 -7.02 -15.45 -48.38
N GLU A 471 -6.52 -16.46 -49.09
CA GLU A 471 -6.93 -17.85 -49.01
C GLU A 471 -6.63 -18.43 -47.61
N VAL A 472 -7.57 -19.23 -47.11
CA VAL A 472 -7.46 -19.96 -45.84
C VAL A 472 -7.12 -21.41 -46.15
N THR A 473 -5.91 -21.85 -45.79
CA THR A 473 -5.56 -23.26 -45.64
C THR A 473 -5.67 -23.64 -44.16
N ALA A 474 -6.73 -24.35 -43.80
CA ALA A 474 -6.92 -24.91 -42.46
C ALA A 474 -6.20 -26.26 -42.34
N ASP A 475 -5.27 -26.35 -41.40
CA ASP A 475 -4.56 -27.59 -41.06
C ASP A 475 -5.46 -28.50 -40.20
N LYS A 476 -5.87 -29.65 -40.75
CA LYS A 476 -6.87 -30.57 -40.20
C LYS A 476 -6.29 -31.63 -39.24
N THR A 477 -5.03 -31.48 -38.82
CA THR A 477 -4.28 -32.59 -38.20
C THR A 477 -4.59 -32.80 -36.71
N VAL A 478 -5.23 -31.85 -36.02
CA VAL A 478 -5.46 -31.93 -34.55
C VAL A 478 -6.69 -32.78 -34.15
N LEU A 479 -7.62 -33.05 -35.07
CA LEU A 479 -8.89 -33.72 -34.75
C LEU A 479 -8.85 -35.26 -34.79
N GLN A 480 -7.76 -35.88 -35.28
CA GLN A 480 -7.68 -37.34 -35.43
C GLN A 480 -7.02 -38.07 -34.24
N GLU A 481 -6.29 -37.38 -33.37
CA GLU A 481 -5.57 -38.03 -32.25
C GLU A 481 -6.42 -38.18 -30.97
N ILE A 482 -7.50 -37.41 -30.82
CA ILE A 482 -8.32 -37.40 -29.59
C ILE A 482 -9.25 -38.64 -29.48
N LYS A 483 -9.38 -39.47 -30.52
CA LYS A 483 -10.28 -40.65 -30.51
C LYS A 483 -9.61 -41.98 -30.14
N ALA A 484 -8.30 -42.03 -29.95
CA ALA A 484 -7.56 -43.29 -29.90
C ALA A 484 -6.71 -43.47 -28.64
N THR A 485 -7.22 -43.21 -27.44
CA THR A 485 -6.56 -43.70 -26.20
C THR A 485 -7.48 -43.56 -24.97
N SER A 486 -8.56 -44.34 -24.95
CA SER A 486 -9.09 -44.84 -23.68
C SER A 486 -8.78 -46.32 -23.68
N HIS A 487 -7.95 -46.81 -22.75
CA HIS A 487 -7.98 -48.15 -22.13
C HIS A 487 -6.84 -48.23 -21.08
N GLN A 488 -7.27 -48.16 -19.81
CA GLN A 488 -6.76 -48.76 -18.57
C GLN A 488 -5.26 -49.12 -18.43
N VAL A 489 -4.63 -48.69 -17.32
CA VAL A 489 -4.05 -49.56 -16.26
C VAL A 489 -3.99 -48.77 -14.93
N LYS A 490 -4.48 -49.39 -13.82
CA LYS A 490 -4.30 -48.94 -12.42
C LYS A 490 -3.00 -49.51 -11.83
N PRO A 491 -2.28 -48.78 -10.96
CA PRO A 491 -1.43 -49.39 -9.93
C PRO A 491 -1.94 -49.15 -8.50
N LYS A 492 -1.62 -50.11 -7.64
CA LYS A 492 -1.94 -50.21 -6.21
C LYS A 492 -1.05 -49.29 -5.35
N PRO A 493 -1.48 -48.96 -4.11
CA PRO A 493 -0.77 -48.06 -3.21
C PRO A 493 0.25 -48.80 -2.32
N GLU A 494 1.40 -48.19 -2.08
CA GLU A 494 2.34 -48.58 -1.02
C GLU A 494 2.39 -47.49 0.06
N GLU A 495 2.22 -47.93 1.30
CA GLU A 495 2.30 -47.17 2.53
C GLU A 495 3.76 -46.92 2.93
N ILE A 496 4.10 -45.68 3.30
CA ILE A 496 5.30 -45.39 4.08
C ILE A 496 4.91 -44.52 5.27
N LYS A 497 5.16 -45.04 6.47
CA LYS A 497 4.94 -44.40 7.78
C LYS A 497 5.99 -43.32 8.05
N PRO A 498 5.64 -42.20 8.71
CA PRO A 498 6.60 -41.21 9.15
C PRO A 498 7.16 -41.57 10.55
N THR A 499 8.48 -41.49 10.71
CA THR A 499 9.15 -41.45 12.02
C THR A 499 9.42 -39.99 12.38
N LEU A 500 8.85 -39.57 13.51
CA LEU A 500 9.11 -38.33 14.22
C LEU A 500 10.37 -38.51 15.07
N GLU A 501 11.37 -37.67 14.89
CA GLU A 501 12.43 -37.45 15.89
C GLU A 501 12.26 -36.04 16.47
N GLU A 502 12.08 -36.03 17.78
CA GLU A 502 12.00 -34.87 18.66
C GLU A 502 13.38 -34.21 18.77
N ILE A 503 13.44 -32.88 18.65
CA ILE A 503 14.59 -32.08 19.07
C ILE A 503 14.07 -31.11 20.14
N GLU A 504 14.55 -31.33 21.37
CA GLU A 504 14.29 -30.48 22.53
C GLU A 504 15.00 -29.12 22.42
N PRO A 505 14.46 -28.07 23.08
CA PRO A 505 14.94 -26.69 22.95
C PRO A 505 16.11 -26.40 23.91
N ASP A 506 17.25 -26.01 23.36
CA ASP A 506 18.44 -25.69 24.14
C ASP A 506 18.35 -24.32 24.83
N GLU A 507 18.93 -24.29 26.03
CA GLU A 507 18.72 -23.31 27.09
C GLU A 507 19.39 -21.94 26.89
N LYS A 508 18.81 -20.97 27.60
CA LYS A 508 19.25 -19.58 27.80
C LYS A 508 20.71 -19.48 28.25
N THR A 509 21.52 -18.72 27.52
CA THR A 509 22.85 -18.27 27.99
C THR A 509 22.75 -16.90 28.69
N PRO A 510 23.39 -16.68 29.87
CA PRO A 510 23.21 -15.47 30.67
C PRO A 510 24.07 -14.28 30.22
N LEU A 511 23.55 -13.08 30.49
CA LEU A 511 24.22 -11.79 30.42
C LEU A 511 25.53 -11.77 31.25
N LEU A 512 26.66 -11.56 30.57
CA LEU A 512 27.94 -11.21 31.20
C LEU A 512 28.15 -9.70 31.16
N SER A 513 28.10 -9.09 32.34
CA SER A 513 28.56 -7.73 32.62
C SER A 513 30.09 -7.67 32.57
N GLY A 514 30.64 -7.07 31.51
CA GLY A 514 32.07 -6.82 31.32
C GLY A 514 32.36 -5.34 31.07
N GLN A 515 33.41 -4.84 31.71
CA GLN A 515 33.83 -3.43 31.80
C GLN A 515 33.92 -2.70 30.44
N ASN A 516 33.19 -1.58 30.31
CA ASN A 516 33.23 -0.66 29.16
C ASN A 516 34.58 0.07 29.07
N LYS A 517 35.46 -0.34 28.15
CA LYS A 517 36.38 0.61 27.51
C LYS A 517 35.53 1.44 26.53
N SER A 518 35.50 2.77 26.71
CA SER A 518 34.64 3.66 25.92
C SER A 518 35.09 3.67 24.46
N ASN A 519 34.47 2.83 23.63
CA ASN A 519 34.68 2.88 22.19
C ASN A 519 34.19 4.24 21.65
N PRO A 520 34.94 4.85 20.71
CA PRO A 520 34.54 6.11 20.10
C PRO A 520 33.28 5.92 19.25
N VAL A 521 32.43 6.95 19.24
CA VAL A 521 31.22 6.97 18.38
C VAL A 521 31.64 7.24 16.93
N SER A 522 31.01 6.55 15.97
CA SER A 522 31.27 6.84 14.56
C SER A 522 30.74 8.22 14.16
N SER A 523 31.48 8.93 13.29
CA SER A 523 31.04 10.22 12.74
C SER A 523 29.73 10.09 11.94
N GLU A 524 29.48 8.94 11.33
CA GLU A 524 28.24 8.61 10.62
C GLU A 524 27.02 8.55 11.55
N LEU A 525 27.16 7.96 12.74
CA LEU A 525 26.09 7.92 13.74
C LEU A 525 25.77 9.33 14.25
N ILE A 526 26.79 10.15 14.50
CA ILE A 526 26.61 11.56 14.88
C ILE A 526 25.89 12.33 13.77
N ALA A 527 26.33 12.20 12.52
CA ALA A 527 25.69 12.86 11.38
C ALA A 527 24.21 12.45 11.21
N SER A 528 23.91 11.16 11.34
CA SER A 528 22.54 10.62 11.27
C SER A 528 21.66 11.18 12.38
N THR A 529 22.20 11.23 13.61
CA THR A 529 21.52 11.80 14.77
C THR A 529 21.21 13.29 14.58
N GLN A 530 22.20 14.06 14.10
CA GLN A 530 22.03 15.48 13.78
C GLN A 530 20.96 15.68 12.70
N GLY A 531 20.92 14.82 11.68
CA GLY A 531 19.90 14.84 10.62
C GLY A 531 18.48 14.69 11.15
N LEU A 532 18.24 13.71 12.03
CA LEU A 532 16.93 13.50 12.65
C LEU A 532 16.47 14.71 13.48
N LEU A 533 17.38 15.32 14.25
CA LEU A 533 17.07 16.51 15.05
C LEU A 533 16.79 17.74 14.19
N LYS A 534 17.57 17.97 13.12
CA LYS A 534 17.31 19.06 12.17
C LYS A 534 15.94 18.90 11.51
N ASN A 535 15.63 17.70 11.01
CA ASN A 535 14.32 17.41 10.44
C ASN A 535 13.17 17.67 11.42
N TYR A 536 13.35 17.28 12.69
CA TYR A 536 12.38 17.59 13.73
C TYR A 536 12.21 19.11 13.91
N ILE A 537 13.32 19.86 14.05
CA ILE A 537 13.32 21.32 14.26
C ILE A 537 12.66 22.02 13.07
N ASP A 538 13.06 21.71 11.84
CA ASP A 538 12.57 22.34 10.61
C ASP A 538 11.07 22.06 10.40
N SER A 539 10.58 20.90 10.85
CA SER A 539 9.14 20.59 10.83
C SER A 539 8.30 21.42 11.82
N ARG A 540 8.96 22.17 12.73
CA ARG A 540 8.31 22.93 13.82
C ARG A 540 8.60 24.42 13.79
N ALA A 541 9.80 24.82 13.38
CA ALA A 541 10.27 26.18 13.48
C ALA A 541 11.21 26.55 12.34
N ASN A 542 11.21 27.83 12.01
CA ASN A 542 12.14 28.44 11.06
C ASN A 542 13.28 29.11 11.83
N LYS A 543 14.52 28.91 11.38
CA LYS A 543 15.68 29.61 11.93
C LYS A 543 15.60 31.12 11.61
N LYS A 544 15.79 31.96 12.63
CA LYS A 544 15.86 33.42 12.56
C LYS A 544 17.20 33.91 13.13
N LYS A 545 17.48 35.22 13.01
CA LYS A 545 18.72 35.83 13.51
C LYS A 545 18.92 35.62 15.03
N GLU A 546 17.84 35.57 15.80
CA GLU A 546 17.85 35.45 17.28
C GLU A 546 17.28 34.13 17.79
N GLY A 547 17.37 33.05 17.00
CA GLY A 547 16.94 31.70 17.43
C GLY A 547 15.96 31.04 16.46
N TYR A 548 14.94 30.40 17.01
CA TYR A 548 13.92 29.69 16.23
C TYR A 548 12.54 30.28 16.49
N GLU A 549 11.79 30.50 15.41
CA GLU A 549 10.39 30.95 15.47
C GLU A 549 9.48 29.86 14.92
N LEU A 550 8.40 29.52 15.63
CA LEU A 550 7.48 28.47 15.18
C LEU A 550 6.91 28.77 13.79
N ASN A 551 6.89 27.76 12.93
CA ASN A 551 6.22 27.84 11.64
C ASN A 551 4.70 27.99 11.82
N PHE A 552 4.01 28.40 10.76
CA PHE A 552 2.56 28.64 10.78
C PHE A 552 1.78 27.46 11.39
N ILE A 553 2.09 26.23 10.95
CA ILE A 553 1.42 25.03 11.43
C ILE A 553 1.60 24.84 12.94
N SER A 554 2.81 25.03 13.43
CA SER A 554 3.12 24.85 14.85
C SER A 554 2.57 25.96 15.72
N ARG A 555 2.44 27.17 15.17
CA ARG A 555 1.86 28.33 15.86
C ARG A 555 0.35 28.19 16.03
N ASN A 556 -0.36 27.78 14.98
CA ASN A 556 -1.83 27.81 14.99
C ASN A 556 -2.48 26.49 15.42
N PHE A 557 -1.79 25.36 15.27
CA PHE A 557 -2.40 24.04 15.49
C PHE A 557 -1.71 23.19 16.57
N ARG A 558 -0.85 23.80 17.40
CA ARG A 558 -0.17 23.13 18.52
C ARG A 558 -0.16 24.04 19.75
N ASP A 559 0.12 23.45 20.90
CA ASP A 559 0.49 24.22 22.08
C ASP A 559 1.81 24.95 21.78
N GLN A 560 1.74 26.25 21.56
CA GLN A 560 2.89 27.07 21.15
C GLN A 560 4.01 27.02 22.19
N ALA A 561 3.65 27.13 23.47
CA ALA A 561 4.61 27.20 24.54
C ALA A 561 5.34 25.87 24.74
N LEU A 562 4.60 24.75 24.72
CA LEU A 562 5.19 23.41 24.73
C LEU A 562 6.04 23.15 23.48
N THR A 563 5.58 23.60 22.31
CA THR A 563 6.32 23.38 21.05
C THR A 563 7.63 24.16 21.03
N ASN A 564 7.63 25.41 21.50
CA ASN A 564 8.85 26.20 21.68
C ASN A 564 9.85 25.51 22.63
N GLU A 565 9.36 24.99 23.75
CA GLU A 565 10.20 24.28 24.72
C GLU A 565 10.84 23.03 24.11
N LYS A 566 10.08 22.26 23.32
CA LYS A 566 10.62 21.09 22.61
C LYS A 566 11.61 21.45 21.51
N VAL A 567 11.37 22.53 20.77
CA VAL A 567 12.34 23.03 19.77
C VAL A 567 13.63 23.45 20.47
N LYS A 568 13.55 24.05 21.66
CA LYS A 568 14.71 24.40 22.47
C LYS A 568 15.48 23.15 22.92
N ILE A 569 14.80 22.13 23.46
CA ILE A 569 15.42 20.85 23.85
C ILE A 569 16.15 20.21 22.67
N ALA A 570 15.49 20.11 21.51
CA ALA A 570 16.08 19.53 20.31
C ALA A 570 17.31 20.33 19.81
N THR A 571 17.24 21.67 19.86
CA THR A 571 18.36 22.55 19.49
C THR A 571 19.54 22.41 20.44
N THR A 572 19.29 22.32 21.75
CA THR A 572 20.34 22.10 22.75
C THR A 572 21.05 20.78 22.48
N LEU A 573 20.30 19.69 22.32
CA LEU A 573 20.88 18.39 21.99
C LEU A 573 21.67 18.44 20.68
N LEU A 574 21.14 19.09 19.64
CA LEU A 574 21.83 19.23 18.36
C LEU A 574 23.20 19.92 18.50
N ASN A 575 23.31 20.94 19.35
CA ASN A 575 24.56 21.62 19.63
C ASN A 575 25.52 20.73 20.45
N ASP A 576 24.98 20.00 21.45
CA ASP A 576 25.74 19.12 22.33
C ASP A 576 26.39 17.95 21.59
N LEU A 577 25.81 17.52 20.46
CA LEU A 577 26.34 16.44 19.61
C LEU A 577 27.70 16.77 18.97
N ASN A 578 28.04 18.05 18.82
CA ASN A 578 29.34 18.45 18.27
C ASN A 578 30.52 18.12 19.20
N HIS A 579 30.23 17.79 20.46
CA HIS A 579 31.22 17.50 21.49
C HIS A 579 31.20 16.04 21.96
N VAL A 580 30.38 15.19 21.31
CA VAL A 580 30.24 13.79 21.69
C VAL A 580 31.44 12.98 21.21
N THR A 581 32.05 12.24 22.14
CA THR A 581 33.26 11.44 21.84
C THR A 581 33.09 9.95 22.13
N SER A 582 32.08 9.54 22.90
CA SER A 582 31.88 8.14 23.29
C SER A 582 30.40 7.76 23.36
N TYR A 583 30.11 6.46 23.23
CA TYR A 583 28.73 5.96 23.30
C TYR A 583 28.04 6.28 24.64
N PRO A 584 28.69 6.13 25.81
CA PRO A 584 28.10 6.55 27.08
C PRO A 584 27.72 8.03 27.11
N ASP A 585 28.58 8.91 26.59
CA ASP A 585 28.34 10.36 26.50
C ASP A 585 27.17 10.68 25.55
N LEU A 586 27.06 9.98 24.42
CA LEU A 586 25.90 10.10 23.53
C LEU A 586 24.60 9.67 24.22
N GLN A 587 24.60 8.50 24.88
CA GLN A 587 23.43 7.96 25.59
C GLN A 587 23.00 8.87 26.74
N GLU A 588 23.95 9.48 27.45
CA GLU A 588 23.68 10.44 28.52
C GLU A 588 22.94 11.68 27.99
N LYS A 589 23.44 12.28 26.90
CA LYS A 589 22.82 13.47 26.27
C LYS A 589 21.41 13.16 25.74
N ILE A 590 21.22 11.99 25.14
CA ILE A 590 19.89 11.53 24.67
C ILE A 590 18.94 11.35 25.85
N SER A 591 19.38 10.67 26.91
CA SER A 591 18.60 10.42 28.11
C SER A 591 18.17 11.73 28.79
N LYS A 592 19.09 12.70 28.86
CA LYS A 592 18.80 14.04 29.36
C LYS A 592 17.71 14.73 28.54
N ALA A 593 17.82 14.73 27.21
CA ALA A 593 16.81 15.31 26.33
C ALA A 593 15.44 14.61 26.46
N PHE A 594 15.45 13.29 26.68
CA PHE A 594 14.23 12.51 26.91
C PHE A 594 13.52 12.96 28.20
N ASN A 595 14.27 13.07 29.28
CA ASN A 595 13.77 13.52 30.58
C ASN A 595 13.27 14.97 30.53
N GLU A 596 14.02 15.87 29.89
CA GLU A 596 13.60 17.27 29.71
C GLU A 596 12.30 17.37 28.90
N ASN A 597 12.16 16.58 27.84
CA ASN A 597 10.93 16.54 27.05
C ASN A 597 9.75 16.00 27.87
N GLN A 598 9.92 14.93 28.63
CA GLN A 598 8.87 14.40 29.51
C GLN A 598 8.46 15.42 30.59
N MET A 599 9.41 16.13 31.18
CA MET A 599 9.13 17.18 32.16
C MET A 599 8.36 18.35 31.54
N ALA A 600 8.75 18.80 30.34
CA ALA A 600 8.04 19.84 29.60
C ALA A 600 6.58 19.45 29.32
N GLU A 601 6.36 18.19 28.91
CA GLU A 601 5.03 17.63 28.68
C GLU A 601 4.19 17.58 29.97
N LYS A 602 4.77 17.05 31.05
CA LYS A 602 4.12 16.97 32.37
C LYS A 602 3.73 18.35 32.90
N ARG A 603 4.62 19.35 32.79
CA ARG A 603 4.34 20.74 33.19
C ARG A 603 3.14 21.35 32.48
N ARG A 604 2.85 20.89 31.26
CA ARG A 604 1.75 21.37 30.41
C ARG A 604 0.49 20.50 30.50
N GLY A 605 0.44 19.55 31.43
CA GLY A 605 -0.67 18.61 31.57
C GLY A 605 -0.82 17.67 30.37
N LYS A 606 0.22 17.52 29.55
CA LYS A 606 0.25 16.55 28.46
C LYS A 606 0.91 15.28 28.96
N THR A 607 0.13 14.23 29.16
CA THR A 607 0.64 12.89 29.40
C THR A 607 0.58 12.09 28.11
N TYR A 608 1.76 11.74 27.62
CA TYR A 608 1.93 10.82 26.52
C TYR A 608 2.05 9.43 27.16
N GLY A 609 1.07 8.55 26.90
CA GLY A 609 1.07 7.19 27.45
C GLY A 609 2.29 6.39 26.96
N CYS A 610 2.57 5.24 27.59
CA CYS A 610 3.63 4.32 27.17
C CYS A 610 3.59 3.94 25.67
N PHE A 611 2.41 4.05 25.03
CA PHE A 611 2.17 3.73 23.62
C PHE A 611 2.09 4.94 22.67
N THR A 612 2.02 6.17 23.18
CA THR A 612 1.90 7.38 22.34
C THR A 612 3.03 8.34 22.66
N LYS A 613 4.12 8.36 21.88
CA LYS A 613 5.22 9.33 22.08
C LYS A 613 4.92 10.64 21.37
N SER A 614 5.32 11.78 21.94
CA SER A 614 5.22 13.06 21.25
C SER A 614 6.14 13.14 20.03
N GLY A 615 6.01 14.19 19.20
CA GLY A 615 6.86 14.36 18.02
C GLY A 615 8.37 14.35 18.34
N LEU A 616 8.78 15.01 19.42
CA LEU A 616 10.17 14.97 19.89
C LEU A 616 10.49 13.61 20.53
N GLY A 617 9.58 13.05 21.34
CA GLY A 617 9.76 11.73 21.94
C GLY A 617 9.97 10.61 20.91
N ARG A 618 9.31 10.67 19.75
CA ARG A 618 9.55 9.75 18.63
C ARG A 618 10.91 9.97 17.98
N CYS A 619 11.30 11.23 17.77
CA CYS A 619 12.62 11.57 17.23
C CYS A 619 13.74 11.01 18.12
N LEU A 620 13.66 11.26 19.44
CA LEU A 620 14.63 10.75 20.41
C LEU A 620 14.67 9.22 20.43
N HIS A 621 13.51 8.56 20.34
CA HIS A 621 13.47 7.11 20.29
C HIS A 621 14.06 6.51 19.00
N ASN A 622 13.86 7.17 17.86
CA ASN A 622 14.50 6.74 16.62
C ASN A 622 16.03 6.86 16.72
N ILE A 623 16.53 7.86 17.45
CA ILE A 623 17.96 8.01 17.71
C ILE A 623 18.47 6.88 18.61
N GLU A 624 17.74 6.50 19.67
CA GLU A 624 18.08 5.33 20.49
C GLU A 624 18.22 4.07 19.62
N GLY A 625 17.29 3.84 18.68
CA GLY A 625 17.38 2.71 17.75
C GLY A 625 18.64 2.73 16.86
N LEU A 626 19.08 3.90 16.39
CA LEU A 626 20.34 4.03 15.64
C LEU A 626 21.56 3.70 16.51
N ILE A 627 21.53 4.08 17.78
CA ILE A 627 22.61 3.78 18.74
C ILE A 627 22.69 2.27 18.99
N ASP A 628 21.54 1.62 19.22
CA ASP A 628 21.47 0.18 19.47
C ASP A 628 21.96 -0.63 18.26
N GLU A 629 21.57 -0.22 17.05
CA GLU A 629 22.03 -0.82 15.80
C GLU A 629 23.55 -0.66 15.62
N ALA A 630 24.10 0.54 15.83
CA ALA A 630 25.52 0.78 15.72
C ALA A 630 26.34 -0.02 16.76
N GLN A 631 25.85 -0.12 17.99
CA GLN A 631 26.47 -0.95 19.04
C GLN A 631 26.36 -2.45 18.75
N TYR A 632 25.29 -2.89 18.09
CA TYR A 632 25.14 -4.28 17.65
C TYR A 632 26.13 -4.64 16.55
N ILE A 633 26.23 -3.79 15.50
CA ILE A 633 27.21 -3.96 14.42
C ILE A 633 28.63 -4.01 14.97
N GLN A 634 28.96 -3.10 15.89
CA GLN A 634 30.28 -3.06 16.51
C GLN A 634 30.61 -4.34 17.28
N ARG A 635 29.67 -4.86 18.10
CA ARG A 635 29.85 -6.12 18.84
C ARG A 635 30.09 -7.32 17.92
N ASN A 636 29.39 -7.39 16.79
CA ASN A 636 29.53 -8.50 15.85
C ASN A 636 30.78 -8.38 14.98
N SER A 637 31.23 -7.16 14.65
CA SER A 637 32.49 -6.95 13.94
C SER A 637 33.72 -7.38 14.75
N MET A 638 33.66 -7.27 16.09
CA MET A 638 34.72 -7.74 16.99
C MET A 638 34.67 -9.24 17.28
N SER A 639 33.56 -9.92 16.95
CA SER A 639 33.42 -11.38 17.14
C SER A 639 33.91 -12.18 15.93
N ASN A 640 34.09 -11.51 14.78
CA ASN A 640 34.58 -12.07 13.52
C ASN A 640 36.04 -11.69 13.20
N SER A 641 36.72 -11.01 14.13
CA SER A 641 38.14 -10.67 14.12
C SER A 641 38.85 -11.38 15.25
#